data_AF-A0A8T5LR53-F1
#
_entry.id   AF-A0A8T5LR53-F1
#
_cell.length_a   1.000
_cell.length_b   1.000
_cell.length_c   1.000
_cell.angle_alpha   90.00
_cell.angle_beta   90.00
_cell.angle_gamma   90.00
#
_symmetry.space_group_name_H-M   'P 1'
#
loop_
_entity.id
_entity.type
_entity.pdbx_description
1 polymer ?
#
loop_
_entity_poly.entity_id
_entity_poly.type
_entity_poly.pdbx_seq_one_letter_code
_entity_poly.pdbx_strand_id
1 'polypeptide(L)'
;MQSAISEFIEKTGKEAEFKLFLDLIQNSPKHKFAVIKISGKTLENHMDEIAKDIAYLNKLDIYPIVVHGAGSQLDKLLPESKKIQGIRYTEKQDIKTIEKLCNDITSMLIKKIISYGGKAACANSAITAIQLKKYGYVGKVTDINLEMLDKIKGTPVINSCLCKLNVNADSAAKELVKSLSPKKLIFLTETGGVLDKKGEIIPFLNLSEKLDDITGGMKLKLDEITSFVKEQPETAVVITSAKELLKELFTIKGSGTFIKYYKLKSKNPDKNKVKEVIEKSFGKKLVTDYFDEPITEIIYEQDYEGLAIIKKINNIPYLDKFVVVPECQGTNLGKSIWNHLTKKYPKLIWRAKKENMRNSFYAKNCDGMLKNSWNIYWKNLNTEEIKKTVPLVDSKKDTMIDNHLMSTYNQEICIVKGLGSYVWDDYGNKYLDLIGGIATCSVGHANPIIVKAITDQSKSIITASNLFKNEPQLKLAKKLSELSGLKYCFFSNSGTEAVETAIKLALKHTNKSKIIAMKNGFHGRTLASLSATYKAKYKKPFTDWLNNVQHVKYGDITELKQAIDKNTAAVILEPIQGEAGIIVPPKDYLSKVQELCKATNTLLIIDEIQTGNGRTGKFFCFQHENIQPDIVTIAKGLANGIPIGATLSDLDFDIGEHGSTFGGNQLSCQVALKTVEIMENNLKEIEKKGEYMQKKLDAYGKGLMLAFKLNKPLTTKDFAKKGLLVNIIDNKIVRLLPPLTISYTEIDTAVKKIGELNA
;
A
#
# COMPACT_ATOMS: atom_id res chain seq x y z
N MET A 1 27.11 -2.76 -18.97
CA MET A 1 26.58 -2.93 -17.59
C MET A 1 26.97 -4.28 -16.98
N GLN A 2 26.47 -5.43 -17.45
CA GLN A 2 26.78 -6.75 -16.86
C GLN A 2 28.27 -7.04 -16.63
N SER A 3 29.15 -6.73 -17.60
CA SER A 3 30.61 -6.89 -17.44
C SER A 3 31.21 -6.02 -16.33
N ALA A 4 30.70 -4.80 -16.10
CA ALA A 4 31.16 -3.94 -15.01
C ALA A 4 30.71 -4.50 -13.65
N ILE A 5 29.49 -5.02 -13.58
CA ILE A 5 28.95 -5.69 -12.38
C ILE A 5 29.84 -6.88 -11.99
N SER A 6 30.20 -7.75 -12.95
CA SER A 6 31.09 -8.89 -12.70
C SER A 6 32.46 -8.46 -12.19
N GLU A 7 33.08 -7.42 -12.79
CA GLU A 7 34.40 -6.91 -12.38
C GLU A 7 34.40 -6.41 -10.91
N PHE A 8 33.33 -5.75 -10.47
CA PHE A 8 33.22 -5.28 -9.08
C PHE A 8 32.96 -6.41 -8.10
N ILE A 9 32.14 -7.39 -8.47
CA ILE A 9 31.87 -8.56 -7.64
C ILE A 9 33.17 -9.36 -7.44
N GLU A 10 33.96 -9.58 -8.49
CA GLU A 10 35.27 -10.25 -8.39
C GLU A 10 36.23 -9.51 -7.46
N LYS A 11 36.24 -8.17 -7.49
CA LYS A 11 37.10 -7.35 -6.62
C LYS A 11 36.68 -7.29 -5.15
N THR A 12 35.39 -7.47 -4.85
CA THR A 12 34.85 -7.17 -3.50
C THR A 12 34.21 -8.36 -2.79
N GLY A 13 33.79 -9.40 -3.52
CA GLY A 13 33.05 -10.55 -2.98
C GLY A 13 31.66 -10.20 -2.40
N LYS A 14 31.11 -9.02 -2.72
CA LYS A 14 29.91 -8.45 -2.07
C LYS A 14 28.75 -8.20 -3.04
N GLU A 15 28.34 -9.23 -3.77
CA GLU A 15 27.28 -9.14 -4.78
C GLU A 15 25.95 -8.56 -4.26
N ALA A 16 25.51 -8.99 -3.06
CA ALA A 16 24.25 -8.53 -2.49
C ALA A 16 24.26 -7.03 -2.12
N GLU A 17 25.36 -6.53 -1.55
CA GLU A 17 25.50 -5.09 -1.23
C GLU A 17 25.54 -4.25 -2.52
N PHE A 18 26.29 -4.73 -3.53
CA PHE A 18 26.42 -4.04 -4.79
C PHE A 18 25.08 -3.92 -5.52
N LYS A 19 24.29 -5.00 -5.62
CA LYS A 19 22.95 -4.97 -6.24
C LYS A 19 22.00 -4.01 -5.53
N LEU A 20 21.98 -4.04 -4.19
CA LEU A 20 21.15 -3.14 -3.39
C LEU A 20 21.46 -1.67 -3.69
N PHE A 21 22.74 -1.28 -3.68
CA PHE A 21 23.12 0.10 -3.96
C PHE A 21 22.91 0.47 -5.42
N LEU A 22 23.14 -0.45 -6.37
CA LEU A 22 22.90 -0.19 -7.79
C LEU A 22 21.42 0.15 -8.05
N ASP A 23 20.49 -0.62 -7.48
CA ASP A 23 19.05 -0.36 -7.62
C ASP A 23 18.67 0.99 -7.00
N LEU A 24 19.19 1.34 -5.83
CA LEU A 24 18.95 2.65 -5.20
C LEU A 24 19.47 3.81 -6.07
N ILE A 25 20.60 3.62 -6.73
CA ILE A 25 21.23 4.66 -7.55
C ILE A 25 20.49 4.81 -8.88
N GLN A 26 20.12 3.71 -9.55
CA GLN A 26 19.41 3.75 -10.84
C GLN A 26 17.99 4.31 -10.71
N ASN A 27 17.36 4.19 -9.54
CA ASN A 27 16.07 4.79 -9.25
C ASN A 27 16.14 6.29 -8.89
N SER A 28 17.34 6.89 -8.82
CA SER A 28 17.53 8.31 -8.56
C SER A 28 17.55 9.12 -9.87
N PRO A 29 16.99 10.34 -9.92
CA PRO A 29 17.10 11.20 -11.09
C PRO A 29 18.56 11.45 -11.48
N LYS A 30 18.81 11.61 -12.79
CA LYS A 30 20.15 11.83 -13.34
C LYS A 30 20.85 13.01 -12.64
N HIS A 31 22.15 12.87 -12.37
CA HIS A 31 22.98 13.82 -11.61
C HIS A 31 22.61 14.05 -10.13
N LYS A 32 21.45 13.58 -9.63
CA LYS A 32 21.04 13.73 -8.21
C LYS A 32 21.62 12.66 -7.27
N PHE A 33 22.51 11.81 -7.75
CA PHE A 33 23.11 10.80 -6.89
C PHE A 33 24.18 11.39 -5.96
N ALA A 34 25.22 12.01 -6.53
CA ALA A 34 26.35 12.50 -5.75
C ALA A 34 27.01 13.75 -6.34
N VAL A 35 27.45 14.64 -5.45
CA VAL A 35 28.42 15.70 -5.73
C VAL A 35 29.76 15.26 -5.15
N ILE A 36 30.80 15.18 -5.98
CA ILE A 36 32.15 14.77 -5.59
C ILE A 36 33.06 16.00 -5.62
N LYS A 37 33.45 16.48 -4.44
CA LYS A 37 34.47 17.53 -4.29
C LYS A 37 35.85 16.91 -4.21
N ILE A 38 36.76 17.40 -5.06
CA ILE A 38 38.15 16.95 -5.16
C ILE A 38 39.09 18.10 -4.78
N SER A 39 40.02 17.85 -3.84
CA SER A 39 41.05 18.83 -3.51
C SER A 39 42.11 18.94 -4.62
N GLY A 40 42.76 20.11 -4.75
CA GLY A 40 43.81 20.29 -5.76
C GLY A 40 44.97 19.31 -5.59
N LYS A 41 45.38 19.06 -4.34
CA LYS A 41 46.44 18.09 -4.00
C LYS A 41 46.05 16.65 -4.36
N THR A 42 44.82 16.26 -4.04
CA THR A 42 44.32 14.91 -4.39
C THR A 42 44.19 14.72 -5.89
N LEU A 43 43.77 15.75 -6.61
CA LEU A 43 43.70 15.68 -8.06
C LEU A 43 45.10 15.61 -8.71
N GLU A 44 46.10 16.27 -8.13
CA GLU A 44 47.50 16.19 -8.57
C GLU A 44 48.07 14.77 -8.40
N ASN A 45 47.81 14.14 -7.26
CA ASN A 45 48.36 12.82 -6.91
C ASN A 45 47.60 11.64 -7.54
N HIS A 46 46.27 11.78 -7.74
CA HIS A 46 45.37 10.65 -8.02
C HIS A 46 44.48 10.84 -9.25
N MET A 47 44.87 11.68 -10.22
CA MET A 47 44.03 11.98 -11.38
C MET A 47 43.58 10.74 -12.17
N ASP A 48 44.48 9.77 -12.40
CA ASP A 48 44.14 8.55 -13.15
C ASP A 48 43.16 7.66 -12.41
N GLU A 49 43.36 7.46 -11.11
CA GLU A 49 42.48 6.64 -10.26
C GLU A 49 41.06 7.25 -10.25
N ILE A 50 40.96 8.56 -10.03
CA ILE A 50 39.70 9.30 -10.04
C ILE A 50 39.02 9.20 -11.41
N ALA A 51 39.75 9.42 -12.50
CA ALA A 51 39.20 9.36 -13.85
C ALA A 51 38.67 7.96 -14.19
N LYS A 52 39.39 6.92 -13.77
CA LYS A 52 39.00 5.52 -13.94
C LYS A 52 37.72 5.20 -13.17
N ASP A 53 37.61 5.64 -11.92
CA ASP A 53 36.42 5.43 -11.10
C ASP A 53 35.18 6.16 -11.64
N ILE A 54 35.34 7.40 -12.11
CA ILE A 54 34.25 8.14 -12.76
C ILE A 54 33.82 7.44 -14.06
N ALA A 55 34.77 6.99 -14.88
CA ALA A 55 34.46 6.25 -16.10
C ALA A 55 33.73 4.94 -15.78
N TYR A 56 34.10 4.26 -14.70
CA TYR A 56 33.41 3.07 -14.22
C TYR A 56 31.96 3.38 -13.80
N LEU A 57 31.72 4.47 -13.05
CA LEU A 57 30.37 4.92 -12.70
C LEU A 57 29.52 5.19 -13.94
N ASN A 58 30.09 5.82 -14.98
CA ASN A 58 29.37 6.09 -16.22
C ASN A 58 28.93 4.80 -16.94
N LYS A 59 29.70 3.71 -16.85
CA LYS A 59 29.32 2.39 -17.43
C LYS A 59 28.12 1.76 -16.72
N LEU A 60 27.80 2.22 -15.51
CA LEU A 60 26.63 1.85 -14.71
C LEU A 60 25.47 2.86 -14.85
N ASP A 61 25.60 3.82 -15.78
CA ASP A 61 24.68 4.95 -15.99
C ASP A 61 24.60 5.92 -14.80
N ILE A 62 25.70 6.03 -14.04
CA ILE A 62 25.84 6.91 -12.88
C ILE A 62 26.75 8.09 -13.25
N TYR A 63 26.23 9.32 -13.10
CA TYR A 63 26.92 10.55 -13.51
C TYR A 63 27.00 11.55 -12.36
N PRO A 64 27.97 11.41 -11.44
CA PRO A 64 28.14 12.38 -10.36
C PRO A 64 28.54 13.76 -10.91
N ILE A 65 28.25 14.83 -10.17
CA ILE A 65 28.80 16.16 -10.45
C ILE A 65 30.16 16.27 -9.76
N VAL A 66 31.21 16.57 -10.50
CA VAL A 66 32.56 16.72 -9.97
C VAL A 66 32.89 18.21 -9.80
N VAL A 67 33.32 18.60 -8.60
CA VAL A 67 33.81 19.94 -8.29
C VAL A 67 35.27 19.84 -7.89
N HIS A 68 36.19 20.52 -8.57
CA HIS A 68 37.60 20.46 -8.21
C HIS A 68 38.20 21.83 -7.86
N GLY A 69 39.08 21.80 -6.86
CA GLY A 69 39.97 22.92 -6.53
C GLY A 69 41.28 22.88 -7.33
N ALA A 70 42.03 23.98 -7.30
CA ALA A 70 43.41 24.06 -7.80
C ALA A 70 44.40 24.55 -6.71
N GLY A 71 44.06 24.35 -5.43
CA GLY A 71 44.75 24.98 -4.29
C GLY A 71 46.28 24.78 -4.26
N SER A 72 46.76 23.54 -4.35
CA SER A 72 48.21 23.24 -4.30
C SER A 72 48.94 23.78 -5.52
N GLN A 73 48.30 23.70 -6.70
CA GLN A 73 48.85 24.21 -7.95
C GLN A 73 48.91 25.74 -7.94
N LEU A 74 47.89 26.40 -7.36
CA LEU A 74 47.87 27.85 -7.17
C LEU A 74 48.88 28.33 -6.12
N ASP A 75 49.13 27.55 -5.06
CA ASP A 75 50.19 27.86 -4.09
C ASP A 75 51.57 27.83 -4.78
N LYS A 76 51.80 26.91 -5.73
CA LYS A 76 53.04 26.85 -6.53
C LYS A 76 53.14 27.97 -7.57
N LEU A 77 52.02 28.31 -8.22
CA LEU A 77 51.96 29.28 -9.31
C LEU A 77 51.97 30.74 -8.82
N LEU A 78 51.39 30.98 -7.63
CA LEU A 78 51.27 32.30 -7.01
C LEU A 78 51.77 32.23 -5.55
N PRO A 79 53.09 32.01 -5.33
CA PRO A 79 53.65 31.82 -3.99
C PRO A 79 53.50 33.08 -3.11
N GLU A 80 53.52 34.27 -3.71
CA GLU A 80 53.46 35.55 -3.00
C GLU A 80 52.02 36.01 -2.66
N SER A 81 51.00 35.25 -3.02
CA SER A 81 49.61 35.69 -2.80
C SER A 81 49.25 35.68 -1.30
N LYS A 82 48.66 36.78 -0.82
CA LYS A 82 48.23 36.91 0.58
C LYS A 82 46.96 36.09 0.86
N LYS A 83 46.83 35.54 2.06
CA LYS A 83 45.59 34.91 2.55
C LYS A 83 44.96 35.76 3.65
N ILE A 84 43.70 36.15 3.48
CA ILE A 84 42.92 36.88 4.50
C ILE A 84 41.90 35.89 5.06
N GLN A 85 42.01 35.58 6.36
CA GLN A 85 41.13 34.60 7.03
C GLN A 85 41.08 33.23 6.30
N GLY A 86 42.24 32.78 5.79
CA GLY A 86 42.36 31.50 5.05
C GLY A 86 41.91 31.55 3.58
N ILE A 87 41.33 32.65 3.11
CA ILE A 87 40.92 32.85 1.70
C ILE A 87 42.05 33.55 0.95
N ARG A 88 42.44 33.03 -0.23
CA ARG A 88 43.45 33.66 -1.10
C ARG A 88 42.91 34.97 -1.65
N TYR A 89 43.53 36.09 -1.28
CA TYR A 89 43.29 37.37 -1.95
C TYR A 89 43.75 37.25 -3.40
N THR A 90 42.86 37.58 -4.34
CA THR A 90 43.15 37.39 -5.77
C THR A 90 43.19 38.73 -6.49
N GLU A 91 44.33 39.07 -7.10
CA GLU A 91 44.46 40.32 -7.84
C GLU A 91 43.89 40.20 -9.26
N LYS A 92 43.57 41.34 -9.88
CA LYS A 92 43.03 41.38 -11.25
C LYS A 92 43.96 40.70 -12.25
N GLN A 93 45.26 40.89 -12.08
CA GLN A 93 46.30 40.35 -12.95
C GLN A 93 46.40 38.82 -12.89
N ASP A 94 46.09 38.24 -11.72
CA ASP A 94 46.20 36.80 -11.50
C ASP A 94 45.03 36.01 -12.12
N ILE A 95 43.88 36.63 -12.34
CA ILE A 95 42.65 35.93 -12.76
C ILE A 95 42.81 35.18 -14.07
N LYS A 96 43.47 35.76 -15.07
CA LYS A 96 43.70 35.07 -16.36
C LYS A 96 44.57 33.83 -16.16
N THR A 97 45.56 33.92 -15.28
CA THR A 97 46.49 32.82 -14.95
C THR A 97 45.76 31.70 -14.19
N ILE A 98 44.91 32.08 -13.23
CA ILE A 98 44.06 31.15 -12.46
C ILE A 98 43.05 30.45 -13.38
N GLU A 99 42.37 31.21 -14.24
CA GLU A 99 41.40 30.70 -15.21
C GLU A 99 42.04 29.67 -16.14
N LYS A 100 43.21 30.00 -16.70
CA LYS A 100 43.97 29.10 -17.56
C LYS A 100 44.31 27.80 -16.83
N LEU A 101 44.92 27.88 -15.64
CA LEU A 101 45.29 26.71 -14.84
C LEU A 101 44.07 25.83 -14.54
N CYS A 102 42.97 26.42 -14.08
CA CYS A 102 41.75 25.70 -13.75
C CYS A 102 41.17 24.98 -15.00
N ASN A 103 41.15 25.65 -16.15
CA ASN A 103 40.66 25.08 -17.40
C ASN A 103 41.57 23.95 -17.93
N ASP A 104 42.90 24.10 -17.80
CA ASP A 104 43.86 23.07 -18.17
C ASP A 104 43.65 21.80 -17.33
N ILE A 105 43.49 21.95 -16.01
CA ILE A 105 43.17 20.84 -15.10
C ILE A 105 41.83 20.18 -15.48
N THR A 106 40.79 20.98 -15.72
CA THR A 106 39.48 20.47 -16.15
C THR A 106 39.60 19.66 -17.45
N SER A 107 40.33 20.19 -18.45
CA SER A 107 40.52 19.51 -19.73
C SER A 107 41.28 18.20 -19.58
N MET A 108 42.34 18.17 -18.76
CA MET A 108 43.10 16.94 -18.49
C MET A 108 42.23 15.87 -17.83
N LEU A 109 41.44 16.23 -16.81
CA LEU A 109 40.56 15.28 -16.14
C LEU A 109 39.50 14.72 -17.09
N ILE A 110 38.85 15.58 -17.88
CA ILE A 110 37.86 15.15 -18.88
C ILE A 110 38.48 14.20 -19.90
N LYS A 111 39.66 14.54 -20.44
CA LYS A 111 40.36 13.67 -21.40
C LYS A 111 40.67 12.30 -20.82
N LYS A 112 41.12 12.23 -19.56
CA LYS A 112 41.38 10.96 -18.87
C LYS A 112 40.11 10.14 -18.64
N ILE A 113 39.01 10.77 -18.23
CA ILE A 113 37.72 10.08 -18.09
C ILE A 113 37.29 9.46 -19.43
N ILE A 114 37.41 10.22 -20.52
CA ILE A 114 37.09 9.77 -21.87
C ILE A 114 38.01 8.63 -22.30
N SER A 115 39.32 8.69 -22.01
CA SER A 115 40.26 7.61 -22.38
C SER A 115 39.97 6.29 -21.66
N TYR A 116 39.32 6.31 -20.50
CA TYR A 116 38.85 5.10 -19.81
C TYR A 116 37.43 4.64 -20.25
N GLY A 117 36.87 5.27 -21.28
CA GLY A 117 35.55 4.96 -21.84
C GLY A 117 34.38 5.62 -21.11
N GLY A 118 34.64 6.64 -20.29
CA GLY A 118 33.62 7.46 -19.64
C GLY A 118 33.12 8.62 -20.53
N LYS A 119 32.21 9.43 -19.98
CA LYS A 119 31.70 10.65 -20.61
C LYS A 119 31.74 11.78 -19.59
N ALA A 120 32.36 12.91 -19.93
CA ALA A 120 32.41 14.07 -19.05
C ALA A 120 32.45 15.37 -19.86
N ALA A 121 31.93 16.45 -19.28
CA ALA A 121 31.96 17.77 -19.91
C ALA A 121 32.16 18.88 -18.88
N CYS A 122 32.75 20.00 -19.30
CA CYS A 122 32.87 21.18 -18.47
C CYS A 122 31.48 21.81 -18.26
N ALA A 123 31.19 22.21 -17.02
CA ALA A 123 29.88 22.72 -16.63
C ALA A 123 29.95 24.08 -15.91
N ASN A 124 31.07 24.80 -16.02
CA ASN A 124 31.29 26.09 -15.33
C ASN A 124 30.21 27.13 -15.65
N SER A 125 29.69 27.13 -16.88
CA SER A 125 28.64 28.05 -17.34
C SER A 125 27.28 27.83 -16.66
N ALA A 126 27.09 26.71 -15.96
CA ALA A 126 25.89 26.47 -15.17
C ALA A 126 25.91 27.20 -13.81
N ILE A 127 27.04 27.84 -13.44
CA ILE A 127 27.23 28.44 -12.12
C ILE A 127 27.39 29.95 -12.26
N THR A 128 26.59 30.69 -11.47
CA THR A 128 26.72 32.14 -11.33
C THR A 128 27.37 32.49 -10.00
N ALA A 129 28.32 33.42 -10.01
CA ALA A 129 29.00 33.91 -8.82
C ALA A 129 29.12 35.43 -8.80
N ILE A 130 29.03 36.02 -7.60
CA ILE A 130 29.24 37.46 -7.37
C ILE A 130 30.58 37.71 -6.69
N GLN A 131 31.20 38.84 -6.99
CA GLN A 131 32.51 39.21 -6.43
C GLN A 131 32.41 39.65 -4.97
N LEU A 132 33.27 39.08 -4.12
CA LEU A 132 33.52 39.52 -2.76
C LEU A 132 34.68 40.53 -2.74
N LYS A 133 34.36 41.83 -2.92
CA LYS A 133 35.37 42.91 -3.05
C LYS A 133 36.46 42.90 -1.96
N LYS A 134 36.12 42.50 -0.73
CA LYS A 134 37.06 42.37 0.41
C LYS A 134 38.27 41.47 0.10
N TYR A 135 38.12 40.50 -0.81
CA TYR A 135 39.15 39.51 -1.13
C TYR A 135 39.68 39.66 -2.57
N GLY A 136 39.48 40.83 -3.20
CA GLY A 136 39.86 41.06 -4.60
C GLY A 136 38.88 40.37 -5.55
N TYR A 137 39.39 39.62 -6.52
CA TYR A 137 38.62 38.87 -7.52
C TYR A 137 38.21 37.47 -7.04
N VAL A 138 37.74 37.38 -5.80
CA VAL A 138 37.18 36.16 -5.23
C VAL A 138 35.66 36.19 -5.38
N GLY A 139 35.05 35.04 -5.69
CA GLY A 139 33.62 34.92 -5.92
C GLY A 139 32.89 34.11 -4.85
N LYS A 140 31.60 34.40 -4.68
CA LYS A 140 30.63 33.58 -3.94
C LYS A 140 29.56 33.10 -4.92
N VAL A 141 29.30 31.80 -4.97
CA VAL A 141 28.21 31.22 -5.78
C VAL A 141 26.88 31.75 -5.29
N THR A 142 26.02 32.16 -6.22
CA THR A 142 24.68 32.71 -5.93
C THR A 142 23.56 31.95 -6.60
N ASP A 143 23.81 31.33 -7.75
CA ASP A 143 22.78 30.63 -8.50
C ASP A 143 23.37 29.47 -9.33
N ILE A 144 22.54 28.45 -9.59
CA ILE A 144 22.92 27.22 -10.28
C ILE A 144 21.82 26.83 -11.26
N ASN A 145 22.16 26.80 -12.55
CA ASN A 145 21.24 26.41 -13.61
C ASN A 145 21.17 24.88 -13.73
N LEU A 146 20.17 24.29 -13.07
CA LEU A 146 19.95 22.83 -13.07
C LEU A 146 19.62 22.27 -14.47
N GLU A 147 18.86 23.00 -15.29
CA GLU A 147 18.53 22.55 -16.65
C GLU A 147 19.78 22.40 -17.52
N MET A 148 20.77 23.27 -17.33
CA MET A 148 22.04 23.18 -18.05
C MET A 148 22.84 21.96 -17.61
N LEU A 149 22.83 21.63 -16.32
CA LEU A 149 23.47 20.43 -15.80
C LEU A 149 22.80 19.16 -16.33
N ASP A 150 21.47 19.11 -16.37
CA ASP A 150 20.70 17.96 -16.86
C ASP A 150 20.90 17.67 -18.36
N LYS A 151 21.21 18.70 -19.16
CA LYS A 151 21.51 18.56 -20.59
C LYS A 151 22.87 17.91 -20.87
N ILE A 152 23.75 17.81 -19.88
CA ILE A 152 25.09 17.24 -20.07
C ILE A 152 25.00 15.72 -20.23
N LYS A 153 25.49 15.22 -21.37
CA LYS A 153 25.60 13.78 -21.65
C LYS A 153 26.89 13.22 -21.00
N GLY A 154 26.91 13.08 -19.67
CA GLY A 154 28.06 12.56 -18.92
C GLY A 154 28.22 13.20 -17.55
N THR A 155 29.35 12.96 -16.88
CA THR A 155 29.74 13.60 -15.62
C THR A 155 30.01 15.10 -15.83
N PRO A 156 29.23 16.02 -15.21
CA PRO A 156 29.54 17.44 -15.22
C PRO A 156 30.78 17.73 -14.37
N VAL A 157 31.75 18.48 -14.91
CA VAL A 157 32.99 18.87 -14.23
C VAL A 157 33.04 20.39 -14.07
N ILE A 158 33.10 20.84 -12.82
CA ILE A 158 33.08 22.24 -12.41
C ILE A 158 34.41 22.56 -11.70
N ASN A 159 35.04 23.66 -12.08
CA ASN A 159 36.30 24.09 -11.47
C ASN A 159 36.11 25.28 -10.51
N SER A 160 37.22 25.78 -9.97
CA SER A 160 37.24 26.85 -8.97
C SER A 160 37.44 28.26 -9.56
N CYS A 161 37.42 28.41 -10.90
CA CYS A 161 37.41 29.72 -11.55
C CYS A 161 36.09 29.91 -12.30
N LEU A 162 35.15 30.61 -11.69
CA LEU A 162 33.78 30.75 -12.16
C LEU A 162 33.46 32.22 -12.36
N CYS A 163 32.80 32.59 -13.46
CA CYS A 163 32.49 33.99 -13.80
C CYS A 163 33.71 34.94 -13.75
N LYS A 164 34.92 34.44 -14.11
CA LYS A 164 36.20 35.16 -13.96
C LYS A 164 36.51 35.59 -12.52
N LEU A 165 36.07 34.79 -11.56
CA LEU A 165 36.32 34.95 -10.13
C LEU A 165 36.93 33.65 -9.57
N ASN A 166 37.83 33.79 -8.61
CA ASN A 166 38.36 32.67 -7.84
C ASN A 166 37.35 32.26 -6.76
N VAL A 167 36.75 31.07 -6.89
CA VAL A 167 35.69 30.57 -6.02
C VAL A 167 36.21 29.41 -5.17
N ASN A 168 35.88 29.41 -3.88
CA ASN A 168 36.19 28.29 -3.00
C ASN A 168 35.41 27.03 -3.43
N ALA A 169 36.12 25.96 -3.76
CA ALA A 169 35.52 24.71 -4.24
C ALA A 169 34.63 24.00 -3.21
N ASP A 170 34.94 24.10 -1.90
CA ASP A 170 34.08 23.54 -0.85
C ASP A 170 32.77 24.32 -0.76
N SER A 171 32.82 25.65 -0.85
CA SER A 171 31.63 26.50 -0.90
C SER A 171 30.78 26.23 -2.14
N ALA A 172 31.40 26.10 -3.31
CA ALA A 172 30.68 25.76 -4.55
C ALA A 172 29.99 24.40 -4.48
N ALA A 173 30.66 23.37 -3.93
CA ALA A 173 30.07 22.06 -3.74
C ALA A 173 28.88 22.08 -2.76
N LYS A 174 28.96 22.87 -1.67
CA LYS A 174 27.85 23.03 -0.72
C LYS A 174 26.64 23.73 -1.36
N GLU A 175 26.84 24.79 -2.16
CA GLU A 175 25.74 25.47 -2.86
C GLU A 175 25.11 24.59 -3.96
N LEU A 176 25.91 23.76 -4.65
CA LEU A 176 25.43 22.72 -5.56
C LEU A 176 24.49 21.74 -4.85
N VAL A 177 24.89 21.26 -3.68
CA VAL A 177 24.05 20.35 -2.89
C VAL A 177 22.77 21.01 -2.44
N LYS A 178 22.79 22.27 -2.00
CA LYS A 178 21.58 23.00 -1.61
C LYS A 178 20.57 23.13 -2.76
N SER A 179 21.07 23.29 -3.99
CA SER A 179 20.21 23.45 -5.18
C SER A 179 19.70 22.12 -5.74
N LEU A 180 20.52 21.07 -5.65
CA LEU A 180 20.26 19.78 -6.29
C LEU A 180 19.66 18.73 -5.34
N SER A 181 19.92 18.86 -4.04
CA SER A 181 19.63 17.89 -2.98
C SER A 181 20.05 16.44 -3.31
N PRO A 182 21.34 16.20 -3.65
CA PRO A 182 21.83 14.87 -3.95
C PRO A 182 21.82 13.95 -2.72
N LYS A 183 21.86 12.64 -2.94
CA LYS A 183 21.96 11.67 -1.83
C LYS A 183 23.29 11.73 -1.09
N LYS A 184 24.41 12.00 -1.80
CA LYS A 184 25.76 12.09 -1.21
C LYS A 184 26.52 13.36 -1.61
N LEU A 185 27.18 14.01 -0.66
CA LEU A 185 28.27 14.96 -0.88
C LEU A 185 29.59 14.29 -0.45
N ILE A 186 30.47 14.01 -1.41
CA ILE A 186 31.70 13.24 -1.19
C ILE A 186 32.90 14.17 -1.27
N PHE A 187 33.69 14.22 -0.20
CA PHE A 187 34.97 14.91 -0.15
C PHE A 187 36.10 13.90 -0.33
N LEU A 188 36.78 13.98 -1.48
CA LEU A 188 38.02 13.23 -1.72
C LEU A 188 39.21 13.98 -1.12
N THR A 189 39.90 13.30 -0.20
CA THR A 189 41.02 13.87 0.58
C THR A 189 42.14 12.85 0.76
N GLU A 190 43.35 13.33 1.04
CA GLU A 190 44.51 12.45 1.28
C GLU A 190 44.37 11.59 2.55
N THR A 191 43.69 12.09 3.59
CA THR A 191 43.56 11.39 4.87
C THR A 191 42.55 10.25 4.82
N GLY A 192 41.68 10.22 3.82
CA GLY A 192 40.71 9.14 3.62
C GLY A 192 39.54 9.08 4.60
N GLY A 193 39.50 9.93 5.63
CA GLY A 193 38.40 9.94 6.60
C GLY A 193 38.69 10.87 7.79
N VAL A 194 37.77 10.87 8.75
CA VAL A 194 37.91 11.46 10.09
C VAL A 194 38.60 10.44 10.99
N LEU A 195 39.68 10.87 11.65
CA LEU A 195 40.46 10.00 12.53
C LEU A 195 40.02 10.14 13.98
N ASP A 196 40.04 9.04 14.72
CA ASP A 196 39.89 9.03 16.18
C ASP A 196 41.22 9.30 16.90
N LYS A 197 41.22 9.27 18.24
CA LYS A 197 42.44 9.47 19.07
C LYS A 197 43.54 8.44 18.81
N LYS A 198 43.21 7.28 18.25
CA LYS A 198 44.16 6.20 17.93
C LYS A 198 44.70 6.32 16.50
N GLY A 199 44.24 7.31 15.74
CA GLY A 199 44.60 7.49 14.33
C GLY A 199 43.81 6.60 13.38
N GLU A 200 42.74 5.95 13.85
CA GLU A 200 41.91 5.07 13.05
C GLU A 200 40.74 5.82 12.42
N ILE A 201 40.33 5.45 11.20
CA ILE A 201 39.18 6.08 10.53
C ILE A 201 37.89 5.72 11.27
N ILE A 202 37.13 6.75 11.65
CA ILE A 202 35.78 6.60 12.18
C ILE A 202 34.84 6.32 11.00
N PRO A 203 34.20 5.15 10.89
CA PRO A 203 33.41 4.80 9.71
C PRO A 203 32.08 5.54 9.63
N PHE A 204 31.52 5.97 10.77
CA PHE A 204 30.22 6.62 10.84
C PHE A 204 30.16 7.66 11.96
N LEU A 205 29.63 8.84 11.66
CA LEU A 205 29.34 9.91 12.61
C LEU A 205 27.89 10.36 12.49
N ASN A 206 27.12 10.20 13.58
CA ASN A 206 25.83 10.86 13.75
C ASN A 206 26.02 12.19 14.49
N LEU A 207 25.89 13.30 13.79
CA LEU A 207 26.15 14.64 14.33
C LEU A 207 25.07 15.15 15.30
N SER A 208 24.00 14.40 15.53
CA SER A 208 23.07 14.70 16.62
C SER A 208 23.60 14.24 17.99
N GLU A 209 24.61 13.38 18.01
CA GLU A 209 25.21 12.81 19.22
C GLU A 209 26.45 13.62 19.63
N LYS A 210 26.82 13.53 20.92
CA LYS A 210 28.04 14.18 21.43
C LYS A 210 29.26 13.48 20.81
N LEU A 211 30.08 14.22 20.07
CA LEU A 211 31.34 13.74 19.52
C LEU A 211 32.42 13.81 20.61
N ASP A 212 33.16 12.72 20.81
CA ASP A 212 34.29 12.69 21.75
C ASP A 212 35.52 13.40 21.13
N ASP A 213 36.15 14.29 21.90
CA ASP A 213 37.42 15.02 21.67
C ASP A 213 38.11 14.89 20.29
N ILE A 214 37.50 15.47 19.26
CA ILE A 214 38.16 15.73 17.97
C ILE A 214 38.92 17.05 18.08
N THR A 215 40.23 17.05 17.82
CA THR A 215 41.11 18.22 18.01
C THR A 215 41.57 18.84 16.68
N GLY A 216 42.06 20.09 16.74
CA GLY A 216 42.71 20.77 15.62
C GLY A 216 41.78 21.17 14.45
N GLY A 217 42.34 21.27 13.25
CA GLY A 217 41.63 21.74 12.04
C GLY A 217 40.49 20.84 11.56
N MET A 218 40.44 19.58 12.02
CA MET A 218 39.35 18.65 11.70
C MET A 218 38.06 18.98 12.47
N LYS A 219 38.17 19.59 13.66
CA LYS A 219 37.03 20.07 14.43
C LYS A 219 36.28 21.18 13.70
N LEU A 220 37.01 22.20 13.22
CA LEU A 220 36.43 23.31 12.43
C LEU A 220 35.68 22.80 11.19
N LYS A 221 36.25 21.80 10.51
CA LYS A 221 35.62 21.18 9.33
C LYS A 221 34.34 20.41 9.69
N LEU A 222 34.32 19.73 10.84
CA LEU A 222 33.11 19.04 11.33
C LEU A 222 32.05 20.01 11.81
N ASP A 223 32.40 21.13 12.43
CA ASP A 223 31.44 22.17 12.82
C ASP A 223 30.73 22.74 11.58
N GLU A 224 31.50 23.01 10.50
CA GLU A 224 30.93 23.42 9.22
C GLU A 224 30.03 22.35 8.59
N ILE A 225 30.45 21.08 8.60
CA ILE A 225 29.64 19.96 8.08
C ILE A 225 28.37 19.80 8.93
N THR A 226 28.44 20.04 10.24
CA THR A 226 27.30 19.95 11.15
C THR A 226 26.22 20.97 10.80
N SER A 227 26.60 22.24 10.58
CA SER A 227 25.63 23.25 10.14
C SER A 227 24.99 22.85 8.81
N PHE A 228 25.80 22.35 7.88
CA PHE A 228 25.35 21.98 6.56
C PHE A 228 24.40 20.77 6.54
N VAL A 229 24.72 19.67 7.23
CA VAL A 229 23.87 18.46 7.26
C VAL A 229 22.55 18.72 8.00
N LYS A 230 22.53 19.66 8.95
CA LYS A 230 21.27 20.12 9.57
C LYS A 230 20.36 20.86 8.58
N GLU A 231 20.94 21.66 7.70
CA GLU A 231 20.21 22.37 6.63
C GLU A 231 19.82 21.44 5.47
N GLN A 232 20.54 20.33 5.29
CA GLN A 232 20.36 19.37 4.19
C GLN A 232 20.22 17.94 4.75
N PRO A 233 19.13 17.64 5.50
CA PRO A 233 18.98 16.38 6.22
C PRO A 233 18.94 15.17 5.28
N GLU A 234 18.53 15.34 4.02
CA GLU A 234 18.48 14.30 2.99
C GLU A 234 19.87 13.87 2.49
N THR A 235 20.85 14.78 2.49
CA THR A 235 22.18 14.53 1.94
C THR A 235 23.12 13.98 3.00
N ALA A 236 23.75 12.83 2.73
CA ALA A 236 24.86 12.35 3.53
C ALA A 236 26.16 13.03 3.11
N VAL A 237 27.01 13.39 4.08
CA VAL A 237 28.38 13.85 3.80
C VAL A 237 29.34 12.69 3.98
N VAL A 238 30.23 12.49 3.03
CA VAL A 238 31.20 11.39 3.04
C VAL A 238 32.59 11.98 2.89
N ILE A 239 33.53 11.58 3.73
CA ILE A 239 34.95 11.92 3.57
C ILE A 239 35.70 10.62 3.30
N THR A 240 36.30 10.48 2.12
CA THR A 240 37.03 9.27 1.71
C THR A 240 38.29 9.61 0.92
N SER A 241 39.08 8.59 0.57
CA SER A 241 40.28 8.72 -0.27
C SER A 241 39.93 8.45 -1.74
N ALA A 242 40.76 8.94 -2.65
CA ALA A 242 40.56 8.70 -4.08
C ALA A 242 40.57 7.21 -4.45
N LYS A 243 41.39 6.40 -3.75
CA LYS A 243 41.55 4.96 -4.00
C LYS A 243 40.34 4.11 -3.61
N GLU A 244 39.49 4.64 -2.74
CA GLU A 244 38.41 3.86 -2.14
C GLU A 244 37.01 4.37 -2.52
N LEU A 245 36.90 5.27 -3.51
CA LEU A 245 35.64 5.90 -3.92
C LEU A 245 34.56 4.86 -4.26
N LEU A 246 34.87 3.88 -5.11
CA LEU A 246 33.88 2.85 -5.50
C LEU A 246 33.42 2.00 -4.31
N LYS A 247 34.34 1.65 -3.42
CA LYS A 247 34.02 0.85 -2.21
C LYS A 247 33.12 1.64 -1.25
N GLU A 248 33.34 2.93 -1.12
CA GLU A 248 32.49 3.84 -0.35
C GLU A 248 31.09 4.03 -0.97
N LEU A 249 31.00 3.99 -2.30
CA LEU A 249 29.73 4.13 -3.00
C LEU A 249 28.85 2.87 -2.94
N PHE A 250 29.46 1.68 -3.00
CA PHE A 250 28.75 0.42 -3.23
C PHE A 250 28.85 -0.62 -2.10
N THR A 251 29.44 -0.27 -0.94
CA THR A 251 29.46 -1.17 0.22
C THR A 251 28.85 -0.53 1.46
N ILE A 252 28.23 -1.33 2.33
CA ILE A 252 27.59 -0.85 3.57
C ILE A 252 28.62 -0.32 4.56
N LYS A 253 29.79 -0.97 4.62
CA LYS A 253 30.85 -0.58 5.56
C LYS A 253 31.54 0.71 5.13
N GLY A 254 31.63 0.94 3.82
CA GLY A 254 32.50 1.96 3.27
C GLY A 254 33.97 1.75 3.63
N SER A 255 34.76 2.78 3.39
CA SER A 255 36.20 2.88 3.67
C SER A 255 36.57 4.21 4.31
N GLY A 256 35.71 5.22 4.18
CA GLY A 256 35.89 6.54 4.78
C GLY A 256 34.95 6.77 5.95
N THR A 257 34.66 8.04 6.20
CA THR A 257 33.70 8.47 7.23
C THR A 257 32.40 8.91 6.59
N PHE A 258 31.32 8.18 6.90
CA PHE A 258 29.95 8.57 6.56
C PHE A 258 29.35 9.44 7.66
N ILE A 259 28.82 10.61 7.30
CA ILE A 259 28.36 11.64 8.23
C ILE A 259 26.89 11.97 7.93
N LYS A 260 26.03 11.87 8.93
CA LYS A 260 24.59 12.20 8.88
C LYS A 260 24.15 12.88 10.18
N TYR A 261 22.95 13.44 10.17
CA TYR A 261 22.28 13.99 11.34
C TYR A 261 20.93 13.27 11.53
N TYR A 262 20.90 12.18 12.30
CA TYR A 262 19.68 11.45 12.61
C TYR A 262 19.11 11.91 13.94
N LYS A 263 17.91 12.50 13.93
CA LYS A 263 17.31 12.98 15.17
C LYS A 263 16.39 11.93 15.77
N LEU A 264 16.91 11.19 16.74
CA LEU A 264 16.10 10.19 17.45
C LEU A 264 15.15 10.85 18.46
N LYS A 265 13.90 10.38 18.47
CA LYS A 265 12.82 10.78 19.37
C LYS A 265 12.27 9.56 20.10
N SER A 266 11.62 9.79 21.23
CA SER A 266 10.87 8.72 21.93
C SER A 266 9.53 9.14 22.56
N LYS A 267 9.22 10.43 22.55
CA LYS A 267 7.94 10.96 23.07
C LYS A 267 6.89 10.99 21.96
N ASN A 268 5.64 10.66 22.32
CA ASN A 268 4.44 10.78 21.50
C ASN A 268 4.58 10.26 20.05
N PRO A 269 4.95 8.98 19.84
CA PRO A 269 5.02 8.39 18.51
C PRO A 269 3.63 8.28 17.86
N ASP A 270 3.54 8.54 16.56
CA ASP A 270 2.36 8.26 15.75
C ASP A 270 2.27 6.76 15.48
N LYS A 271 1.30 6.08 16.11
CA LYS A 271 1.14 4.62 16.00
C LYS A 271 0.87 4.16 14.56
N ASN A 272 0.22 4.97 13.73
CA ASN A 272 -0.07 4.59 12.35
C ASN A 272 1.23 4.58 11.52
N LYS A 273 2.07 5.61 11.66
CA LYS A 273 3.39 5.65 11.02
C LYS A 273 4.29 4.53 11.52
N VAL A 274 4.29 4.26 12.83
CA VAL A 274 5.03 3.12 13.41
C VAL A 274 4.60 1.80 12.77
N LYS A 275 3.29 1.57 12.63
CA LYS A 275 2.74 0.38 11.97
C LYS A 275 3.23 0.27 10.52
N GLU A 276 3.08 1.34 9.75
CA GLU A 276 3.47 1.39 8.34
C GLU A 276 4.94 1.03 8.15
N VAL A 277 5.82 1.60 8.96
CA VAL A 277 7.27 1.35 8.91
C VAL A 277 7.60 -0.10 9.24
N ILE A 278 6.94 -0.66 10.26
CA ILE A 278 7.12 -2.07 10.63
C ILE A 278 6.68 -2.98 9.48
N GLU A 279 5.48 -2.77 8.95
CA GLU A 279 4.93 -3.59 7.88
C GLU A 279 5.77 -3.51 6.61
N LYS A 280 6.17 -2.29 6.22
CA LYS A 280 7.06 -2.03 5.08
C LYS A 280 8.41 -2.71 5.24
N SER A 281 8.99 -2.65 6.44
CA SER A 281 10.33 -3.21 6.70
C SER A 281 10.36 -4.73 6.74
N PHE A 282 9.28 -5.37 7.19
CA PHE A 282 9.18 -6.84 7.25
C PHE A 282 8.52 -7.47 6.02
N GLY A 283 7.79 -6.69 5.21
CA GLY A 283 6.99 -7.20 4.10
C GLY A 283 5.80 -8.05 4.55
N LYS A 284 5.34 -7.87 5.80
CA LYS A 284 4.26 -8.64 6.43
C LYS A 284 3.31 -7.68 7.16
N LYS A 285 2.11 -8.16 7.50
CA LYS A 285 1.14 -7.36 8.28
C LYS A 285 1.38 -7.53 9.78
N LEU A 286 1.25 -6.45 10.53
CA LEU A 286 1.32 -6.47 11.98
C LEU A 286 -0.03 -6.96 12.52
N VAL A 287 -0.03 -7.83 13.53
CA VAL A 287 -1.28 -8.27 14.19
C VAL A 287 -2.08 -7.07 14.70
N THR A 288 -3.41 -7.16 14.61
CA THR A 288 -4.33 -6.03 14.82
C THR A 288 -4.29 -5.47 16.24
N ASP A 289 -4.07 -6.34 17.23
CA ASP A 289 -4.00 -6.06 18.67
C ASP A 289 -2.58 -5.71 19.17
N TYR A 290 -1.61 -5.56 18.25
CA TYR A 290 -0.20 -5.37 18.63
C TYR A 290 0.05 -4.20 19.61
N PHE A 291 -0.68 -3.09 19.42
CA PHE A 291 -0.55 -1.86 20.22
C PHE A 291 -1.41 -1.86 21.49
N ASP A 292 -2.18 -2.91 21.74
CA ASP A 292 -2.99 -3.07 22.95
C ASP A 292 -2.13 -3.59 24.11
N GLU A 293 -1.06 -4.33 23.79
CA GLU A 293 -0.04 -4.70 24.78
C GLU A 293 0.77 -3.47 25.25
N PRO A 294 1.09 -3.36 26.56
CA PRO A 294 1.92 -2.28 27.08
C PRO A 294 3.29 -2.18 26.40
N ILE A 295 3.59 -1.01 25.85
CA ILE A 295 4.89 -0.67 25.28
C ILE A 295 5.66 0.19 26.29
N THR A 296 6.91 -0.17 26.57
CA THR A 296 7.78 0.58 27.48
C THR A 296 8.30 1.84 26.81
N GLU A 297 8.79 1.72 25.58
CA GLU A 297 9.27 2.86 24.81
C GLU A 297 9.28 2.53 23.31
N ILE A 298 9.09 3.56 22.48
CA ILE A 298 9.36 3.51 21.04
C ILE A 298 10.45 4.55 20.77
N ILE A 299 11.61 4.12 20.31
CA ILE A 299 12.69 4.99 19.83
C ILE A 299 12.56 5.04 18.32
N TYR A 300 12.39 6.23 17.74
CA TYR A 300 12.19 6.39 16.31
C TYR A 300 13.01 7.56 15.78
N GLU A 301 13.49 7.43 14.54
CA GLU A 301 14.04 8.53 13.76
C GLU A 301 12.90 9.54 13.46
N GLN A 302 13.19 10.84 13.45
CA GLN A 302 12.19 11.91 13.36
C GLN A 302 11.20 11.74 12.20
N ASP A 303 11.66 11.23 11.07
CA ASP A 303 10.90 11.03 9.84
C ASP A 303 10.42 9.58 9.68
N TYR A 304 10.53 8.78 10.75
CA TYR A 304 10.06 7.40 10.84
C TYR A 304 10.78 6.43 9.89
N GLU A 305 12.00 6.74 9.45
CA GLU A 305 12.78 5.85 8.57
C GLU A 305 13.37 4.62 9.30
N GLY A 306 13.37 4.65 10.62
CA GLY A 306 13.79 3.53 11.45
C GLY A 306 13.32 3.68 12.88
N LEU A 307 13.07 2.55 13.54
CA LEU A 307 12.61 2.54 14.93
C LEU A 307 12.97 1.25 15.67
N ALA A 308 12.95 1.34 16.99
CA ALA A 308 13.02 0.25 17.94
C ALA A 308 11.83 0.32 18.91
N ILE A 309 11.13 -0.80 19.14
CA ILE A 309 10.07 -0.91 20.15
C ILE A 309 10.56 -1.79 21.29
N ILE A 310 10.51 -1.24 22.49
CA ILE A 310 10.91 -1.89 23.73
C ILE A 310 9.66 -2.21 24.54
N LYS A 311 9.53 -3.48 24.92
CA LYS A 311 8.57 -3.99 25.90
C LYS A 311 9.35 -4.54 27.11
N LYS A 312 8.65 -5.13 28.09
CA LYS A 312 9.27 -5.84 29.21
C LYS A 312 8.82 -7.29 29.22
N ILE A 313 9.74 -8.19 29.51
CA ILE A 313 9.45 -9.60 29.80
C ILE A 313 10.21 -9.94 31.08
N ASN A 314 9.48 -10.37 32.12
CA ASN A 314 10.07 -10.67 33.43
C ASN A 314 10.95 -9.52 33.98
N ASN A 315 10.45 -8.27 33.87
CA ASN A 315 11.16 -7.03 34.21
C ASN A 315 12.46 -6.75 33.43
N ILE A 316 12.83 -7.58 32.46
CA ILE A 316 13.96 -7.34 31.55
C ILE A 316 13.46 -6.59 30.30
N PRO A 317 14.15 -5.53 29.84
CA PRO A 317 13.87 -4.89 28.57
C PRO A 317 13.95 -5.88 27.41
N TYR A 318 12.87 -5.96 26.62
CA TYR A 318 12.75 -6.83 25.46
C TYR A 318 12.61 -5.99 24.19
N LEU A 319 13.55 -6.14 23.24
CA LEU A 319 13.47 -5.51 21.93
C LEU A 319 12.52 -6.32 21.04
N ASP A 320 11.29 -5.83 20.91
CA ASP A 320 10.20 -6.50 20.20
C ASP A 320 10.20 -6.19 18.70
N LYS A 321 10.57 -4.96 18.33
CA LYS A 321 10.77 -4.54 16.93
C LYS A 321 12.06 -3.75 16.80
N PHE A 322 12.81 -4.04 15.75
CA PHE A 322 13.97 -3.26 15.32
C PHE A 322 14.00 -3.20 13.82
N VAL A 323 13.55 -2.07 13.27
CA VAL A 323 13.29 -1.91 11.84
C VAL A 323 13.95 -0.65 11.32
N VAL A 324 14.36 -0.74 10.07
CA VAL A 324 14.78 0.39 9.24
C VAL A 324 14.09 0.14 7.91
N VAL A 325 13.53 1.17 7.29
CA VAL A 325 12.87 1.00 6.00
C VAL A 325 13.89 0.55 4.94
N PRO A 326 13.48 -0.19 3.90
CA PRO A 326 14.39 -0.71 2.89
C PRO A 326 15.28 0.37 2.24
N GLU A 327 14.74 1.56 2.03
CA GLU A 327 15.43 2.69 1.39
C GLU A 327 16.58 3.25 2.25
N CYS A 328 16.49 3.08 3.58
CA CYS A 328 17.47 3.60 4.53
C CYS A 328 18.43 2.51 5.03
N GLN A 329 18.39 1.30 4.45
CA GLN A 329 19.42 0.29 4.72
C GLN A 329 20.78 0.79 4.22
N GLY A 330 21.84 0.48 4.96
CA GLY A 330 23.20 0.92 4.60
C GLY A 330 23.53 2.38 4.94
N THR A 331 22.57 3.18 5.38
CA THR A 331 22.77 4.58 5.79
C THR A 331 23.30 4.73 7.23
N ASN A 332 23.63 3.62 7.89
CA ASN A 332 23.98 3.51 9.31
C ASN A 332 22.89 3.99 10.30
N LEU A 333 21.68 4.32 9.85
CA LEU A 333 20.57 4.68 10.74
C LEU A 333 20.29 3.61 11.80
N GLY A 334 20.22 2.33 11.39
CA GLY A 334 20.04 1.23 12.32
C GLY A 334 21.13 1.17 13.40
N LYS A 335 22.39 1.48 13.04
CA LYS A 335 23.51 1.51 14.00
C LYS A 335 23.35 2.66 15.00
N SER A 336 22.90 3.84 14.56
CA SER A 336 22.61 4.96 15.48
C SER A 336 21.49 4.60 16.46
N ILE A 337 20.36 4.05 15.97
CA ILE A 337 19.26 3.59 16.83
C ILE A 337 19.76 2.52 17.81
N TRP A 338 20.55 1.56 17.35
CA TRP A 338 21.12 0.50 18.19
C TRP A 338 22.06 1.03 19.28
N ASN A 339 22.95 1.97 18.94
CA ASN A 339 23.87 2.58 19.90
C ASN A 339 23.11 3.38 20.97
N HIS A 340 22.13 4.18 20.55
CA HIS A 340 21.26 4.91 21.48
C HIS A 340 20.49 3.94 22.40
N LEU A 341 19.90 2.90 21.81
CA LEU A 341 19.15 1.87 22.51
C LEU A 341 20.00 1.16 23.58
N THR A 342 21.17 0.66 23.20
CA THR A 342 22.04 -0.14 24.09
C THR A 342 22.73 0.69 25.16
N LYS A 343 22.98 1.98 24.90
CA LYS A 343 23.42 2.92 25.94
C LYS A 343 22.34 3.15 27.00
N LYS A 344 21.07 3.22 26.58
CA LYS A 344 19.93 3.43 27.48
C LYS A 344 19.50 2.14 28.21
N TYR A 345 19.57 1.00 27.52
CA TYR A 345 19.21 -0.31 28.04
C TYR A 345 20.45 -1.22 28.03
N PRO A 346 21.32 -1.10 29.06
CA PRO A 346 22.55 -1.90 29.14
C PRO A 346 22.26 -3.39 29.27
N LYS A 347 21.10 -3.76 29.84
CA LYS A 347 20.53 -5.11 29.81
C LYS A 347 19.43 -5.19 28.76
N LEU A 348 19.52 -6.16 27.86
CA LEU A 348 18.56 -6.31 26.77
C LEU A 348 18.44 -7.77 26.33
N ILE A 349 17.23 -8.22 26.01
CA ILE A 349 16.97 -9.51 25.36
C ILE A 349 16.12 -9.31 24.10
N TRP A 350 16.33 -10.12 23.07
CA TRP A 350 15.56 -10.04 21.82
C TRP A 350 15.56 -11.37 21.08
N ARG A 351 14.73 -11.47 20.04
CA ARG A 351 14.70 -12.65 19.15
C ARG A 351 14.62 -12.26 17.69
N ALA A 352 15.06 -13.14 16.82
CA ALA A 352 14.96 -13.01 15.37
C ALA A 352 14.69 -14.38 14.72
N LYS A 353 13.99 -14.36 13.57
CA LYS A 353 13.80 -15.57 12.75
C LYS A 353 15.15 -16.12 12.28
N LYS A 354 15.23 -17.42 11.99
CA LYS A 354 16.48 -18.08 11.58
C LYS A 354 17.02 -17.53 10.26
N GLU A 355 16.11 -17.19 9.35
CA GLU A 355 16.33 -16.63 8.03
C GLU A 355 16.55 -15.10 8.03
N ASN A 356 16.52 -14.45 9.20
CA ASN A 356 16.69 -13.00 9.27
C ASN A 356 18.11 -12.60 8.82
N MET A 357 18.20 -11.78 7.77
CA MET A 357 19.46 -11.28 7.20
C MET A 357 20.35 -10.54 8.22
N ARG A 358 19.77 -10.02 9.32
CA ARG A 358 20.46 -9.30 10.39
C ARG A 358 21.01 -10.19 11.50
N ASN A 359 20.87 -11.51 11.42
CA ASN A 359 21.38 -12.42 12.44
C ASN A 359 22.90 -12.28 12.66
N SER A 360 23.66 -11.98 11.61
CA SER A 360 25.10 -11.70 11.71
C SER A 360 25.40 -10.43 12.51
N PHE A 361 24.55 -9.40 12.39
CA PHE A 361 24.64 -8.18 13.18
C PHE A 361 24.30 -8.47 14.65
N TYR A 362 23.22 -9.18 14.93
CA TYR A 362 22.83 -9.51 16.31
C TYR A 362 23.87 -10.37 17.01
N ALA A 363 24.42 -11.39 16.34
CA ALA A 363 25.45 -12.26 16.90
C ALA A 363 26.74 -11.50 17.27
N LYS A 364 27.10 -10.44 16.53
CA LYS A 364 28.27 -9.60 16.84
C LYS A 364 28.03 -8.63 18.00
N ASN A 365 26.78 -8.36 18.35
CA ASN A 365 26.41 -7.34 19.35
C ASN A 365 25.79 -7.94 20.63
N CYS A 366 25.65 -9.26 20.72
CA CYS A 366 25.19 -9.96 21.91
C CYS A 366 26.35 -10.46 22.77
N ASP A 367 26.08 -10.71 24.05
CA ASP A 367 27.03 -11.37 24.94
C ASP A 367 26.74 -12.89 25.02
N GLY A 368 25.55 -13.32 24.56
CA GLY A 368 25.18 -14.72 24.39
C GLY A 368 23.95 -14.91 23.50
N MET A 369 23.77 -16.14 22.99
CA MET A 369 22.61 -16.51 22.18
C MET A 369 22.17 -17.96 22.43
N LEU A 370 20.90 -18.24 22.17
CA LEU A 370 20.30 -19.58 22.11
C LEU A 370 19.55 -19.73 20.78
N LYS A 371 19.79 -20.84 20.06
CA LYS A 371 19.06 -21.17 18.84
C LYS A 371 18.02 -22.25 19.15
N ASN A 372 16.74 -21.94 18.97
CA ASN A 372 15.65 -22.91 19.09
C ASN A 372 14.64 -22.74 17.93
N SER A 373 13.37 -22.47 18.22
CA SER A 373 12.38 -22.10 17.21
C SER A 373 12.68 -20.70 16.64
N TRP A 374 13.20 -19.81 17.50
CA TRP A 374 13.80 -18.52 17.17
C TRP A 374 15.29 -18.50 17.53
N ASN A 375 16.04 -17.55 16.93
CA ASN A 375 17.34 -17.17 17.48
C ASN A 375 17.10 -16.12 18.57
N ILE A 376 17.49 -16.41 19.80
CA ILE A 376 17.32 -15.54 20.97
C ILE A 376 18.70 -15.04 21.38
N TYR A 377 18.80 -13.73 21.60
CA TYR A 377 20.05 -13.05 21.88
C TYR A 377 19.88 -12.19 23.14
N TRP A 378 20.94 -12.00 23.90
CA TRP A 378 20.92 -11.14 25.08
C TRP A 378 22.22 -10.37 25.28
N LYS A 379 22.13 -9.31 26.10
CA LYS A 379 23.24 -8.46 26.53
C LYS A 379 23.18 -8.20 28.03
N ASN A 380 24.28 -8.44 28.74
CA ASN A 380 24.50 -8.22 30.17
C ASN A 380 23.45 -8.87 31.10
N LEU A 381 22.91 -10.03 30.73
CA LEU A 381 22.04 -10.82 31.61
C LEU A 381 22.87 -11.84 32.39
N ASN A 382 22.56 -12.03 33.66
CA ASN A 382 23.15 -13.11 34.47
C ASN A 382 22.43 -14.46 34.24
N THR A 383 23.01 -15.54 34.74
CA THR A 383 22.50 -16.92 34.54
C THR A 383 21.05 -17.11 34.98
N GLU A 384 20.64 -16.50 36.10
CA GLU A 384 19.27 -16.64 36.62
C GLU A 384 18.26 -15.84 35.80
N GLU A 385 18.63 -14.64 35.34
CA GLU A 385 17.84 -13.83 34.40
C GLU A 385 17.63 -14.58 33.07
N ILE A 386 18.68 -15.23 32.55
CA ILE A 386 18.63 -16.03 31.32
C ILE A 386 17.65 -17.20 31.48
N LYS A 387 17.81 -18.02 32.52
CA LYS A 387 16.96 -19.20 32.77
C LYS A 387 15.47 -18.84 32.84
N LYS A 388 15.13 -17.71 33.47
CA LYS A 388 13.73 -17.27 33.64
C LYS A 388 13.15 -16.61 32.39
N THR A 389 13.96 -15.87 31.63
CA THR A 389 13.45 -14.97 30.59
C THR A 389 13.48 -15.59 29.19
N VAL A 390 14.50 -16.41 28.88
CA VAL A 390 14.65 -17.00 27.53
C VAL A 390 13.46 -17.89 27.13
N PRO A 391 12.92 -18.79 27.98
CA PRO A 391 11.75 -19.59 27.61
C PRO A 391 10.50 -18.75 27.30
N LEU A 392 10.32 -17.62 28.00
CA LEU A 392 9.21 -16.69 27.77
C LEU A 392 9.35 -15.95 26.42
N VAL A 393 10.59 -15.61 26.04
CA VAL A 393 10.87 -14.99 24.75
C VAL A 393 10.68 -15.98 23.59
N ASP A 394 11.08 -17.24 23.77
CA ASP A 394 10.91 -18.28 22.74
C ASP A 394 9.42 -18.57 22.46
N SER A 395 8.63 -18.70 23.54
CA SER A 395 7.20 -19.03 23.48
C SER A 395 6.27 -17.89 23.05
N LYS A 396 6.78 -16.66 22.91
CA LYS A 396 5.94 -15.52 22.52
C LYS A 396 5.33 -15.72 21.12
N LYS A 397 4.05 -15.41 20.93
CA LYS A 397 3.39 -15.49 19.61
C LYS A 397 4.09 -14.62 18.58
N ASP A 398 4.04 -15.02 17.31
CA ASP A 398 4.47 -14.14 16.23
C ASP A 398 3.54 -12.94 16.15
N THR A 399 4.11 -11.78 15.82
CA THR A 399 3.39 -10.51 15.73
C THR A 399 3.30 -10.04 14.28
N MET A 400 3.94 -10.76 13.35
CA MET A 400 3.84 -10.52 11.91
C MET A 400 3.10 -11.70 11.26
N ILE A 401 2.08 -11.42 10.46
CA ILE A 401 1.29 -12.42 9.75
C ILE A 401 1.51 -12.32 8.23
N ASP A 402 1.66 -13.48 7.59
CA ASP A 402 1.65 -13.62 6.14
C ASP A 402 0.20 -13.51 5.66
N ASN A 403 -0.11 -12.43 4.94
CA ASN A 403 -1.42 -12.30 4.30
C ASN A 403 -1.34 -12.85 2.88
N HIS A 404 -1.87 -14.06 2.67
CA HIS A 404 -2.01 -14.67 1.34
C HIS A 404 -3.24 -14.18 0.58
N LEU A 405 -4.09 -13.35 1.21
CA LEU A 405 -5.24 -12.74 0.56
C LEU A 405 -4.86 -11.42 -0.09
N MET A 406 -5.41 -11.16 -1.28
CA MET A 406 -5.36 -9.83 -1.88
C MET A 406 -6.01 -8.81 -0.93
N SER A 407 -5.48 -7.59 -0.90
CA SER A 407 -5.94 -6.49 -0.02
C SER A 407 -7.27 -5.88 -0.47
N THR A 408 -8.25 -6.72 -0.80
CA THR A 408 -9.57 -6.36 -1.31
C THR A 408 -10.55 -5.95 -0.20
N TYR A 409 -10.32 -6.40 1.04
CA TYR A 409 -11.15 -6.11 2.20
C TYR A 409 -10.28 -5.77 3.42
N ASN A 410 -10.77 -4.89 4.28
CA ASN A 410 -10.19 -4.64 5.60
C ASN A 410 -10.90 -5.50 6.65
N GLN A 411 -10.31 -6.64 7.01
CA GLN A 411 -10.90 -7.64 7.90
C GLN A 411 -10.21 -7.59 9.28
N GLU A 412 -10.80 -6.86 10.22
CA GLU A 412 -10.21 -6.67 11.56
C GLU A 412 -10.84 -7.55 12.66
N ILE A 413 -12.09 -8.01 12.47
CA ILE A 413 -12.81 -8.87 13.41
C ILE A 413 -12.86 -10.29 12.85
N CYS A 414 -12.39 -11.28 13.61
CA CYS A 414 -12.42 -12.69 13.23
C CYS A 414 -13.64 -13.38 13.83
N ILE A 415 -14.69 -13.59 13.05
CA ILE A 415 -15.92 -14.26 13.51
C ILE A 415 -15.72 -15.78 13.52
N VAL A 416 -15.92 -16.43 14.67
CA VAL A 416 -15.69 -17.88 14.87
C VAL A 416 -16.95 -18.66 15.23
N LYS A 417 -18.03 -17.97 15.63
CA LYS A 417 -19.29 -18.60 16.01
C LYS A 417 -20.49 -17.72 15.63
N GLY A 418 -21.61 -18.34 15.27
CA GLY A 418 -22.89 -17.66 15.08
C GLY A 418 -24.07 -18.50 15.58
N LEU A 419 -25.12 -17.83 16.03
CA LEU A 419 -26.39 -18.43 16.47
C LEU A 419 -27.52 -17.39 16.39
N GLY A 420 -28.56 -17.67 15.61
CA GLY A 420 -29.68 -16.75 15.40
C GLY A 420 -29.20 -15.43 14.80
N SER A 421 -29.54 -14.31 15.42
CA SER A 421 -29.10 -12.97 15.01
C SER A 421 -27.73 -12.57 15.57
N TYR A 422 -27.03 -13.44 16.29
CA TYR A 422 -25.78 -13.12 16.98
C TYR A 422 -24.57 -13.85 16.39
N VAL A 423 -23.41 -13.20 16.47
CA VAL A 423 -22.09 -13.76 16.17
C VAL A 423 -21.10 -13.45 17.28
N TRP A 424 -20.03 -14.23 17.35
CA TRP A 424 -18.93 -14.05 18.29
C TRP A 424 -17.59 -14.06 17.57
N ASP A 425 -16.70 -13.18 18.01
CA ASP A 425 -15.30 -13.19 17.57
C ASP A 425 -14.45 -14.20 18.35
N ASP A 426 -13.19 -14.33 17.94
CA ASP A 426 -12.17 -15.17 18.56
C ASP A 426 -11.73 -14.72 19.97
N TYR A 427 -12.13 -13.52 20.39
CA TYR A 427 -11.96 -13.02 21.76
C TYR A 427 -13.20 -13.27 22.65
N GLY A 428 -14.28 -13.82 22.08
CA GLY A 428 -15.52 -14.12 22.79
C GLY A 428 -16.49 -12.93 22.87
N ASN A 429 -16.22 -11.81 22.21
CA ASN A 429 -17.12 -10.68 22.15
C ASN A 429 -18.37 -11.04 21.36
N LYS A 430 -19.55 -10.70 21.90
CA LYS A 430 -20.86 -10.98 21.29
C LYS A 430 -21.37 -9.77 20.51
N TYR A 431 -21.75 -9.98 19.26
CA TYR A 431 -22.32 -8.95 18.40
C TYR A 431 -23.69 -9.33 17.88
N LEU A 432 -24.64 -8.38 17.92
CA LEU A 432 -25.88 -8.48 17.16
C LEU A 432 -25.56 -8.15 15.69
N ASP A 433 -25.77 -9.13 14.81
CA ASP A 433 -25.50 -9.02 13.38
C ASP A 433 -26.69 -8.36 12.66
N LEU A 434 -26.53 -7.08 12.32
CA LEU A 434 -27.51 -6.33 11.56
C LEU A 434 -27.15 -6.25 10.07
N ILE A 435 -26.21 -7.07 9.59
CA ILE A 435 -25.80 -7.12 8.18
C ILE A 435 -26.07 -8.48 7.52
N GLY A 436 -26.07 -9.57 8.28
CA GLY A 436 -26.34 -10.92 7.80
C GLY A 436 -25.44 -11.33 6.63
N GLY A 437 -24.14 -11.04 6.71
CA GLY A 437 -23.20 -11.29 5.60
C GLY A 437 -23.52 -10.50 4.32
N ILE A 438 -24.03 -9.28 4.47
CA ILE A 438 -24.62 -8.45 3.41
C ILE A 438 -25.80 -9.20 2.75
N ALA A 439 -26.83 -9.43 3.56
CA ALA A 439 -28.08 -10.14 3.22
C ALA A 439 -27.94 -11.62 2.80
N THR A 440 -26.75 -12.23 2.89
CA THR A 440 -26.53 -13.63 2.51
C THR A 440 -27.12 -14.62 3.52
N CYS A 441 -26.98 -14.36 4.83
CA CYS A 441 -27.50 -15.18 5.93
C CYS A 441 -28.88 -14.69 6.38
N SER A 442 -29.90 -14.87 5.53
CA SER A 442 -31.22 -14.28 5.72
C SER A 442 -32.09 -14.90 6.82
N VAL A 443 -31.91 -16.16 7.24
CA VAL A 443 -32.70 -16.78 8.34
C VAL A 443 -31.90 -16.99 9.62
N GLY A 444 -30.74 -16.33 9.72
CA GLY A 444 -29.86 -16.33 10.87
C GLY A 444 -28.78 -17.41 10.82
N HIS A 445 -27.85 -17.32 11.76
CA HIS A 445 -26.69 -18.20 11.88
C HIS A 445 -27.05 -19.51 12.58
N ALA A 446 -26.45 -20.61 12.13
CA ALA A 446 -26.66 -21.96 12.70
C ALA A 446 -28.15 -22.32 12.89
N ASN A 447 -29.03 -21.88 11.98
CA ASN A 447 -30.46 -22.18 12.03
C ASN A 447 -30.66 -23.72 11.99
N PRO A 448 -31.34 -24.34 12.98
CA PRO A 448 -31.44 -25.80 13.07
C PRO A 448 -32.03 -26.48 11.83
N ILE A 449 -32.99 -25.84 11.16
CA ILE A 449 -33.62 -26.37 9.93
C ILE A 449 -32.59 -26.40 8.80
N ILE A 450 -31.80 -25.33 8.67
CA ILE A 450 -30.75 -25.22 7.66
C ILE A 450 -29.59 -26.18 7.95
N VAL A 451 -29.15 -26.26 9.20
CA VAL A 451 -28.09 -27.21 9.63
C VAL A 451 -28.52 -28.64 9.31
N LYS A 452 -29.77 -29.00 9.59
CA LYS A 452 -30.32 -30.32 9.25
C LYS A 452 -30.31 -30.55 7.74
N ALA A 453 -30.78 -29.59 6.94
CA ALA A 453 -30.80 -29.70 5.48
C ALA A 453 -29.40 -29.89 4.89
N ILE A 454 -28.41 -29.16 5.38
CA ILE A 454 -27.00 -29.31 4.99
C ILE A 454 -26.52 -30.72 5.33
N THR A 455 -26.72 -31.14 6.58
CA THR A 455 -26.21 -32.42 7.11
C THR A 455 -26.83 -33.62 6.41
N ASP A 456 -28.14 -33.61 6.18
CA ASP A 456 -28.85 -34.69 5.52
C ASP A 456 -28.41 -34.80 4.05
N GLN A 457 -28.36 -33.68 3.33
CA GLN A 457 -28.00 -33.67 1.92
C GLN A 457 -26.52 -34.04 1.72
N SER A 458 -25.61 -33.58 2.58
CA SER A 458 -24.19 -33.91 2.49
C SER A 458 -23.88 -35.38 2.71
N LYS A 459 -24.72 -36.11 3.46
CA LYS A 459 -24.61 -37.57 3.63
C LYS A 459 -25.02 -38.35 2.38
N SER A 460 -25.81 -37.74 1.49
CA SER A 460 -26.23 -38.35 0.23
C SER A 460 -25.32 -37.93 -0.92
N ILE A 461 -25.39 -36.66 -1.32
CA ILE A 461 -24.58 -36.10 -2.40
C ILE A 461 -24.54 -34.58 -2.28
N ILE A 462 -23.36 -33.98 -2.44
CA ILE A 462 -23.19 -32.52 -2.45
C ILE A 462 -23.47 -31.96 -3.85
N THR A 463 -22.88 -32.57 -4.87
CA THR A 463 -22.99 -32.12 -6.26
C THR A 463 -22.96 -33.29 -7.23
N ALA A 464 -23.80 -33.24 -8.26
CA ALA A 464 -23.64 -33.98 -9.51
C ALA A 464 -23.58 -32.99 -10.66
N SER A 465 -22.95 -33.38 -11.76
CA SER A 465 -22.91 -32.56 -12.98
C SER A 465 -24.33 -32.22 -13.47
N ASN A 466 -24.50 -31.01 -14.02
CA ASN A 466 -25.73 -30.57 -14.70
C ASN A 466 -26.08 -31.43 -15.96
N LEU A 467 -25.24 -32.42 -16.30
CA LEU A 467 -25.56 -33.47 -17.27
C LEU A 467 -26.56 -34.51 -16.75
N PHE A 468 -26.77 -34.59 -15.44
CA PHE A 468 -27.67 -35.55 -14.80
C PHE A 468 -28.88 -34.85 -14.16
N LYS A 469 -29.99 -35.56 -14.03
CA LYS A 469 -31.19 -35.03 -13.36
C LYS A 469 -30.90 -34.76 -11.88
N ASN A 470 -31.38 -33.62 -11.39
CA ASN A 470 -31.22 -33.17 -10.02
C ASN A 470 -32.60 -32.83 -9.42
N GLU A 471 -33.12 -33.73 -8.58
CA GLU A 471 -34.47 -33.59 -8.00
C GLU A 471 -34.62 -32.33 -7.11
N PRO A 472 -33.70 -32.02 -6.17
CA PRO A 472 -33.74 -30.75 -5.43
C PRO A 472 -33.78 -29.51 -6.33
N GLN A 473 -32.99 -29.50 -7.42
CA GLN A 473 -32.97 -28.40 -8.39
C GLN A 473 -34.32 -28.24 -9.09
N LEU A 474 -34.93 -29.34 -9.54
CA LEU A 474 -36.25 -29.31 -10.18
C LEU A 474 -37.36 -28.83 -9.22
N LYS A 475 -37.34 -29.30 -7.96
CA LYS A 475 -38.29 -28.86 -6.94
C LYS A 475 -38.13 -27.37 -6.64
N LEU A 476 -36.90 -26.88 -6.52
CA LEU A 476 -36.63 -25.47 -6.29
C LEU A 476 -37.04 -24.61 -7.49
N ALA A 477 -36.71 -25.03 -8.71
CA ALA A 477 -37.12 -24.34 -9.94
C ALA A 477 -38.64 -24.18 -9.98
N LYS A 478 -39.37 -25.28 -9.80
CA LYS A 478 -40.85 -25.26 -9.74
C LYS A 478 -41.36 -24.28 -8.69
N LYS A 479 -40.80 -24.31 -7.49
CA LYS A 479 -41.23 -23.44 -6.39
C LYS A 479 -40.99 -21.96 -6.69
N LEU A 480 -39.84 -21.60 -7.26
CA LEU A 480 -39.51 -20.23 -7.62
C LEU A 480 -40.33 -19.72 -8.81
N SER A 481 -40.63 -20.60 -9.78
CA SER A 481 -41.55 -20.31 -10.88
C SER A 481 -42.95 -19.98 -10.38
N GLU A 482 -43.50 -20.79 -9.47
CA GLU A 482 -44.81 -20.55 -8.85
C GLU A 482 -44.84 -19.22 -8.09
N LEU A 483 -43.77 -18.88 -7.36
CA LEU A 483 -43.68 -17.64 -6.58
C LEU A 483 -43.52 -16.37 -7.43
N SER A 484 -42.84 -16.48 -8.58
CA SER A 484 -42.55 -15.36 -9.47
C SER A 484 -43.60 -15.14 -10.55
N GLY A 485 -44.38 -16.18 -10.86
CA GLY A 485 -45.26 -16.19 -12.03
C GLY A 485 -44.51 -16.42 -13.36
N LEU A 486 -43.21 -16.75 -13.32
CA LEU A 486 -42.38 -16.98 -14.50
C LEU A 486 -42.14 -18.48 -14.73
N LYS A 487 -41.97 -18.87 -16.00
CA LYS A 487 -41.98 -20.28 -16.40
C LYS A 487 -40.69 -21.05 -16.09
N TYR A 488 -39.52 -20.44 -16.31
CA TYR A 488 -38.23 -21.13 -16.28
C TYR A 488 -37.31 -20.57 -15.21
N CYS A 489 -36.37 -21.40 -14.74
CA CYS A 489 -35.36 -21.04 -13.75
C CYS A 489 -34.01 -21.64 -14.14
N PHE A 490 -33.00 -20.79 -14.31
CA PHE A 490 -31.60 -21.19 -14.47
C PHE A 490 -30.83 -20.92 -13.17
N PHE A 491 -30.00 -21.87 -12.73
CA PHE A 491 -29.20 -21.72 -11.51
C PHE A 491 -27.71 -21.49 -11.80
N SER A 492 -27.12 -20.58 -11.03
CA SER A 492 -25.70 -20.21 -11.06
C SER A 492 -25.11 -20.18 -9.64
N ASN A 493 -23.83 -19.83 -9.48
CA ASN A 493 -23.17 -19.83 -8.15
C ASN A 493 -23.29 -18.50 -7.41
N SER A 494 -23.65 -17.43 -8.12
CA SER A 494 -23.60 -16.08 -7.60
C SER A 494 -24.64 -15.18 -8.26
N GLY A 495 -24.94 -14.06 -7.60
CA GLY A 495 -25.79 -13.02 -8.18
C GLY A 495 -25.23 -12.44 -9.48
N THR A 496 -23.90 -12.26 -9.56
CA THR A 496 -23.28 -11.75 -10.79
C THR A 496 -23.49 -12.69 -11.98
N GLU A 497 -23.35 -14.01 -11.78
CA GLU A 497 -23.65 -14.97 -12.85
C GLU A 497 -25.14 -14.98 -13.23
N ALA A 498 -26.05 -14.75 -12.27
CA ALA A 498 -27.47 -14.62 -12.56
C ALA A 498 -27.77 -13.38 -13.42
N VAL A 499 -27.14 -12.24 -13.13
CA VAL A 499 -27.22 -11.02 -13.96
C VAL A 499 -26.64 -11.27 -15.36
N GLU A 500 -25.47 -11.88 -15.46
CA GLU A 500 -24.88 -12.22 -16.76
C GLU A 500 -25.81 -13.12 -17.57
N THR A 501 -26.45 -14.08 -16.91
CA THR A 501 -27.43 -14.98 -17.54
C THR A 501 -28.64 -14.19 -18.06
N ALA A 502 -29.19 -13.27 -17.26
CA ALA A 502 -30.31 -12.42 -17.65
C ALA A 502 -29.97 -11.54 -18.87
N ILE A 503 -28.81 -10.91 -18.86
CA ILE A 503 -28.34 -10.08 -19.99
C ILE A 503 -28.14 -10.94 -21.24
N LYS A 504 -27.47 -12.10 -21.13
CA LYS A 504 -27.26 -13.02 -22.26
C LYS A 504 -28.58 -13.47 -22.86
N LEU A 505 -29.56 -13.79 -22.02
CA LEU A 505 -30.89 -14.21 -22.45
C LEU A 505 -31.62 -13.09 -23.20
N ALA A 506 -31.56 -11.86 -22.68
CA ALA A 506 -32.18 -10.70 -23.31
C ALA A 506 -31.57 -10.37 -24.69
N LEU A 507 -30.24 -10.36 -24.80
CA LEU A 507 -29.53 -10.11 -26.05
C LEU A 507 -29.86 -11.19 -27.10
N LYS A 508 -29.83 -12.47 -26.69
CA LYS A 508 -30.17 -13.60 -27.57
C LYS A 508 -31.59 -13.49 -28.09
N HIS A 509 -32.56 -13.28 -27.20
CA HIS A 509 -33.97 -13.31 -27.57
C HIS A 509 -34.37 -12.15 -28.48
N THR A 510 -33.82 -10.96 -28.20
CA THR A 510 -34.17 -9.75 -28.97
C THR A 510 -33.33 -9.56 -30.23
N ASN A 511 -32.17 -10.20 -30.33
CA ASN A 511 -31.13 -9.91 -31.34
C ASN A 511 -30.70 -8.42 -31.37
N LYS A 512 -30.84 -7.73 -30.25
CA LYS A 512 -30.46 -6.33 -30.05
C LYS A 512 -29.22 -6.25 -29.17
N SER A 513 -28.44 -5.17 -29.26
CA SER A 513 -27.14 -5.08 -28.57
C SER A 513 -27.07 -4.07 -27.41
N LYS A 514 -28.06 -3.19 -27.24
CA LYS A 514 -28.03 -2.13 -26.22
C LYS A 514 -28.75 -2.53 -24.93
N ILE A 515 -28.12 -2.26 -23.79
CA ILE A 515 -28.71 -2.40 -22.45
C ILE A 515 -28.77 -1.03 -21.79
N ILE A 516 -29.88 -0.74 -21.10
CA ILE A 516 -30.01 0.45 -20.26
C ILE A 516 -30.00 0.05 -18.80
N ALA A 517 -29.14 0.68 -18.00
CA ALA A 517 -29.02 0.47 -16.57
C ALA A 517 -29.20 1.79 -15.80
N MET A 518 -29.36 1.70 -14.48
CA MET A 518 -29.60 2.86 -13.62
C MET A 518 -28.29 3.36 -13.00
N LYS A 519 -28.07 4.68 -12.95
CA LYS A 519 -27.00 5.30 -12.16
C LYS A 519 -27.13 4.85 -10.70
N ASN A 520 -26.00 4.60 -10.04
CA ASN A 520 -25.89 4.01 -8.69
C ASN A 520 -26.31 2.54 -8.55
N GLY A 521 -26.70 1.86 -9.64
CA GLY A 521 -27.03 0.44 -9.61
C GLY A 521 -25.81 -0.45 -9.40
N PHE A 522 -25.99 -1.59 -8.73
CA PHE A 522 -24.94 -2.59 -8.52
C PHE A 522 -25.37 -3.97 -9.03
N HIS A 523 -24.82 -4.36 -10.19
CA HIS A 523 -25.16 -5.63 -10.87
C HIS A 523 -23.99 -6.62 -10.95
N GLY A 524 -23.03 -6.52 -10.01
CA GLY A 524 -21.86 -7.40 -9.91
C GLY A 524 -20.58 -6.84 -10.54
N ARG A 525 -19.54 -7.69 -10.69
CA ARG A 525 -18.17 -7.27 -11.02
C ARG A 525 -17.47 -8.07 -12.14
N THR A 526 -18.17 -8.95 -12.87
CA THR A 526 -17.55 -9.82 -13.90
C THR A 526 -17.99 -9.43 -15.32
N LEU A 527 -17.05 -9.36 -16.26
CA LEU A 527 -17.30 -9.05 -17.69
C LEU A 527 -16.38 -9.80 -18.68
N ALA A 528 -15.22 -10.34 -18.25
CA ALA A 528 -14.10 -10.67 -19.18
C ALA A 528 -13.87 -12.17 -19.50
N SER A 529 -14.52 -13.11 -18.80
CA SER A 529 -14.23 -14.55 -18.97
C SER A 529 -14.77 -15.12 -20.29
N LEU A 530 -15.86 -14.57 -20.82
CA LEU A 530 -16.45 -15.01 -22.09
C LEU A 530 -15.57 -14.66 -23.30
N SER A 531 -14.92 -13.49 -23.32
CA SER A 531 -14.02 -13.10 -24.42
C SER A 531 -12.77 -13.99 -24.51
N ALA A 532 -12.33 -14.59 -23.39
CA ALA A 532 -11.25 -15.57 -23.34
C ALA A 532 -11.68 -17.01 -23.71
N THR A 533 -12.98 -17.27 -23.89
CA THR A 533 -13.51 -18.60 -24.24
C THR A 533 -13.23 -18.93 -25.71
N TYR A 534 -12.68 -20.12 -25.99
CA TYR A 534 -12.20 -20.48 -27.33
C TYR A 534 -13.32 -20.63 -28.39
N LYS A 535 -14.36 -21.44 -28.13
CA LYS A 535 -15.37 -21.80 -29.14
C LYS A 535 -16.21 -20.60 -29.58
N ALA A 536 -16.21 -20.30 -30.88
CA ALA A 536 -16.88 -19.12 -31.46
C ALA A 536 -18.40 -19.07 -31.22
N LYS A 537 -19.08 -20.22 -31.18
CA LYS A 537 -20.52 -20.30 -30.91
C LYS A 537 -20.95 -19.67 -29.58
N TYR A 538 -20.08 -19.66 -28.57
CA TYR A 538 -20.35 -19.03 -27.27
C TYR A 538 -20.09 -17.52 -27.27
N LYS A 539 -19.38 -17.00 -28.26
CA LYS A 539 -18.97 -15.59 -28.33
C LYS A 539 -19.84 -14.78 -29.29
N LYS A 540 -20.19 -15.37 -30.45
CA LYS A 540 -20.86 -14.68 -31.58
C LYS A 540 -22.11 -13.88 -31.17
N PRO A 541 -22.97 -14.33 -30.24
CA PRO A 541 -24.13 -13.53 -29.83
C PRO A 541 -23.78 -12.28 -28.99
N PHE A 542 -22.53 -12.11 -28.54
CA PHE A 542 -22.16 -11.15 -27.48
C PHE A 542 -20.96 -10.25 -27.84
N THR A 543 -20.40 -10.37 -29.04
CA THR A 543 -19.15 -9.69 -29.44
C THR A 543 -19.25 -8.16 -29.45
N ASP A 544 -20.45 -7.61 -29.70
CA ASP A 544 -20.65 -6.15 -29.82
C ASP A 544 -21.26 -5.52 -28.56
N TRP A 545 -21.49 -6.28 -27.48
CA TRP A 545 -22.29 -5.83 -26.32
C TRP A 545 -21.51 -4.95 -25.32
N LEU A 546 -20.23 -5.22 -25.06
CA LEU A 546 -19.47 -4.55 -23.98
C LEU A 546 -19.39 -3.01 -24.13
N ASN A 547 -19.56 -2.49 -25.35
CA ASN A 547 -19.52 -1.06 -25.66
C ASN A 547 -20.91 -0.40 -25.73
N ASN A 548 -22.00 -1.13 -25.47
CA ASN A 548 -23.38 -0.68 -25.73
C ASN A 548 -24.28 -0.60 -24.47
N VAL A 549 -23.70 -0.32 -23.30
CA VAL A 549 -24.47 -0.09 -22.06
C VAL A 549 -24.62 1.41 -21.76
N GLN A 550 -25.85 1.90 -21.67
CA GLN A 550 -26.16 3.30 -21.32
C GLN A 550 -26.73 3.40 -19.90
N HIS A 551 -26.31 4.40 -19.12
CA HIS A 551 -26.84 4.63 -17.78
C HIS A 551 -27.75 5.87 -17.73
N VAL A 552 -28.93 5.72 -17.14
CA VAL A 552 -29.90 6.81 -16.89
C VAL A 552 -30.10 7.05 -15.39
N LYS A 553 -30.60 8.23 -15.00
CA LYS A 553 -30.88 8.52 -13.58
C LYS A 553 -31.99 7.63 -13.04
N TYR A 554 -31.76 7.05 -11.86
CA TYR A 554 -32.76 6.23 -11.17
C TYR A 554 -33.98 7.07 -10.77
N GLY A 555 -35.18 6.56 -11.04
CA GLY A 555 -36.45 7.25 -10.77
C GLY A 555 -36.88 8.26 -11.84
N ASP A 556 -36.10 8.46 -12.92
CA ASP A 556 -36.41 9.40 -13.99
C ASP A 556 -36.96 8.70 -15.23
N ILE A 557 -38.29 8.61 -15.31
CA ILE A 557 -38.97 7.96 -16.44
C ILE A 557 -38.77 8.71 -17.77
N THR A 558 -38.52 10.03 -17.72
CA THR A 558 -38.35 10.85 -18.92
C THR A 558 -36.99 10.58 -19.55
N GLU A 559 -35.93 10.56 -18.74
CA GLU A 559 -34.58 10.20 -19.20
C GLU A 559 -34.55 8.76 -19.73
N LEU A 560 -35.22 7.82 -19.05
CA LEU A 560 -35.35 6.45 -19.53
C LEU A 560 -36.02 6.37 -20.90
N LYS A 561 -37.14 7.07 -21.09
CA LYS A 561 -37.86 7.12 -22.38
C LYS A 561 -36.98 7.67 -23.51
N GLN A 562 -36.15 8.69 -23.24
CA GLN A 562 -35.23 9.25 -24.22
C GLN A 562 -34.07 8.30 -24.56
N ALA A 563 -33.68 7.44 -23.62
CA ALA A 563 -32.58 6.49 -23.81
C ALA A 563 -33.00 5.23 -24.59
N ILE A 564 -34.28 4.87 -24.61
CA ILE A 564 -34.75 3.68 -25.35
C ILE A 564 -34.77 3.96 -26.86
N ASP A 565 -34.14 3.07 -27.63
CA ASP A 565 -34.15 3.10 -29.09
C ASP A 565 -34.44 1.69 -29.67
N LYS A 566 -34.46 1.60 -31.01
CA LYS A 566 -34.76 0.35 -31.74
C LYS A 566 -33.79 -0.80 -31.43
N ASN A 567 -32.60 -0.49 -30.94
CA ASN A 567 -31.55 -1.45 -30.61
C ASN A 567 -31.47 -1.74 -29.10
N THR A 568 -32.39 -1.20 -28.28
CA THR A 568 -32.47 -1.53 -26.85
C THR A 568 -33.07 -2.92 -26.63
N ALA A 569 -32.22 -3.86 -26.20
CA ALA A 569 -32.58 -5.22 -25.81
C ALA A 569 -33.34 -5.25 -24.48
N ALA A 570 -32.79 -4.60 -23.46
CA ALA A 570 -33.39 -4.61 -22.13
C ALA A 570 -33.07 -3.35 -21.30
N VAL A 571 -33.95 -3.10 -20.33
CA VAL A 571 -33.73 -2.23 -19.18
C VAL A 571 -33.49 -3.12 -17.96
N ILE A 572 -32.38 -2.91 -17.26
CA ILE A 572 -32.06 -3.60 -16.00
C ILE A 572 -32.05 -2.61 -14.82
N LEU A 573 -32.71 -2.97 -13.72
CA LEU A 573 -32.72 -2.16 -12.50
C LEU A 573 -32.99 -2.97 -11.23
N GLU A 574 -32.54 -2.44 -10.09
CA GLU A 574 -32.96 -2.89 -8.75
C GLU A 574 -34.30 -2.23 -8.36
N PRO A 575 -35.26 -2.96 -7.75
CA PRO A 575 -36.48 -2.36 -7.20
C PRO A 575 -36.22 -1.32 -6.10
N ILE A 576 -35.14 -1.50 -5.33
CA ILE A 576 -34.60 -0.58 -4.34
C ILE A 576 -33.07 -0.69 -4.43
N GLN A 577 -32.36 0.42 -4.64
CA GLN A 577 -30.89 0.37 -4.78
C GLN A 577 -30.24 0.21 -3.41
N GLY A 578 -29.66 -0.96 -3.16
CA GLY A 578 -29.21 -1.33 -1.84
C GLY A 578 -27.81 -0.84 -1.47
N GLU A 579 -26.84 -0.98 -2.37
CA GLU A 579 -25.46 -0.50 -2.16
C GLU A 579 -25.36 1.04 -2.17
N ALA A 580 -26.33 1.72 -2.76
CA ALA A 580 -26.42 3.18 -2.82
C ALA A 580 -27.02 3.83 -1.56
N GLY A 581 -27.20 3.06 -0.47
CA GLY A 581 -27.78 3.56 0.77
C GLY A 581 -29.29 3.38 0.91
N ILE A 582 -29.88 2.35 0.28
CA ILE A 582 -31.33 2.05 0.31
C ILE A 582 -32.16 3.18 -0.35
N ILE A 583 -31.96 3.38 -1.65
CA ILE A 583 -32.75 4.36 -2.42
C ILE A 583 -34.03 3.69 -2.90
N VAL A 584 -35.17 4.12 -2.35
CA VAL A 584 -36.51 3.70 -2.79
C VAL A 584 -36.95 4.62 -3.94
N PRO A 585 -37.39 4.07 -5.09
CA PRO A 585 -37.82 4.89 -6.21
C PRO A 585 -39.14 5.61 -5.92
N PRO A 586 -39.52 6.62 -6.71
CA PRO A 586 -40.85 7.22 -6.65
C PRO A 586 -41.95 6.17 -6.79
N LYS A 587 -43.11 6.43 -6.19
CA LYS A 587 -44.28 5.58 -6.31
C LYS A 587 -44.65 5.37 -7.80
N ASP A 588 -45.05 4.15 -8.14
CA ASP A 588 -45.46 3.71 -9.48
C ASP A 588 -44.33 3.74 -10.53
N TYR A 589 -43.07 3.91 -10.10
CA TYR A 589 -41.93 3.96 -11.03
C TYR A 589 -41.74 2.63 -11.75
N LEU A 590 -41.77 1.50 -11.04
CA LEU A 590 -41.57 0.19 -11.66
C LEU A 590 -42.70 -0.13 -12.64
N SER A 591 -43.93 0.24 -12.30
CA SER A 591 -45.10 0.13 -13.17
C SER A 591 -44.92 0.91 -14.47
N LYS A 592 -44.48 2.17 -14.39
CA LYS A 592 -44.20 3.01 -15.57
C LYS A 592 -43.05 2.47 -16.42
N VAL A 593 -42.00 1.91 -15.80
CA VAL A 593 -40.91 1.27 -16.54
C VAL A 593 -41.43 0.07 -17.32
N GLN A 594 -42.27 -0.78 -16.71
CA GLN A 594 -42.85 -1.93 -17.40
C GLN A 594 -43.72 -1.50 -18.59
N GLU A 595 -44.60 -0.51 -18.40
CA GLU A 595 -45.44 0.01 -19.49
C GLU A 595 -44.59 0.51 -20.66
N LEU A 596 -43.52 1.25 -20.36
CA LEU A 596 -42.60 1.76 -21.36
C LEU A 596 -41.87 0.62 -22.09
N CYS A 597 -41.32 -0.36 -21.36
CA CYS A 597 -40.66 -1.54 -21.92
C CYS A 597 -41.58 -2.33 -22.87
N LYS A 598 -42.83 -2.55 -22.45
CA LYS A 598 -43.86 -3.20 -23.29
C LYS A 598 -44.14 -2.39 -24.56
N ALA A 599 -44.30 -1.08 -24.44
CA ALA A 599 -44.58 -0.19 -25.57
C ALA A 599 -43.44 -0.14 -26.61
N THR A 600 -42.19 -0.40 -26.20
CA THR A 600 -41.01 -0.32 -27.07
C THR A 600 -40.43 -1.68 -27.47
N ASN A 601 -41.09 -2.78 -27.10
CA ASN A 601 -40.58 -4.14 -27.28
C ASN A 601 -39.15 -4.29 -26.72
N THR A 602 -38.97 -3.81 -25.50
CA THR A 602 -37.74 -3.87 -24.71
C THR A 602 -38.00 -4.73 -23.48
N LEU A 603 -37.11 -5.67 -23.16
CA LEU A 603 -37.30 -6.54 -22.01
C LEU A 603 -37.02 -5.79 -20.70
N LEU A 604 -37.79 -6.10 -19.66
CA LEU A 604 -37.59 -5.62 -18.30
C LEU A 604 -36.89 -6.71 -17.46
N ILE A 605 -35.67 -6.40 -17.02
CA ILE A 605 -34.90 -7.22 -16.08
C ILE A 605 -34.95 -6.56 -14.70
N ILE A 606 -35.50 -7.28 -13.73
CA ILE A 606 -35.54 -6.84 -12.34
C ILE A 606 -34.48 -7.59 -11.54
N ASP A 607 -33.50 -6.84 -11.03
CA ASP A 607 -32.45 -7.38 -10.16
C ASP A 607 -32.90 -7.39 -8.70
N GLU A 608 -33.32 -8.57 -8.24
CA GLU A 608 -33.80 -8.84 -6.88
C GLU A 608 -32.78 -9.60 -6.04
N ILE A 609 -31.49 -9.55 -6.43
CA ILE A 609 -30.42 -10.24 -5.70
C ILE A 609 -30.41 -9.87 -4.22
N GLN A 610 -30.72 -8.61 -3.88
CA GLN A 610 -30.79 -8.15 -2.49
C GLN A 610 -32.22 -7.87 -1.99
N THR A 611 -33.12 -7.38 -2.86
CA THR A 611 -34.49 -6.97 -2.48
C THR A 611 -35.48 -8.12 -2.41
N GLY A 612 -35.18 -9.24 -3.07
CA GLY A 612 -36.03 -10.43 -3.12
C GLY A 612 -35.88 -11.32 -1.88
N ASN A 613 -36.24 -12.59 -2.04
CA ASN A 613 -36.14 -13.61 -0.99
C ASN A 613 -36.79 -13.17 0.34
N GLY A 614 -37.97 -12.55 0.27
CA GLY A 614 -38.76 -12.15 1.45
C GLY A 614 -38.30 -10.87 2.15
N ARG A 615 -37.17 -10.29 1.75
CA ARG A 615 -36.48 -9.20 2.46
C ARG A 615 -37.35 -7.96 2.68
N THR A 616 -38.19 -7.64 1.71
CA THR A 616 -39.05 -6.44 1.70
C THR A 616 -40.47 -6.73 2.20
N GLY A 617 -40.74 -7.88 2.81
CA GLY A 617 -42.07 -8.29 3.29
C GLY A 617 -42.95 -8.96 2.23
N LYS A 618 -42.51 -8.98 0.97
CA LYS A 618 -43.01 -9.85 -0.11
C LYS A 618 -41.87 -10.77 -0.56
N PHE A 619 -42.20 -11.89 -1.21
CA PHE A 619 -41.16 -12.80 -1.67
C PHE A 619 -40.27 -12.11 -2.71
N PHE A 620 -40.87 -11.44 -3.69
CA PHE A 620 -40.20 -10.51 -4.60
C PHE A 620 -40.67 -9.08 -4.32
N CYS A 621 -39.76 -8.12 -4.34
CA CYS A 621 -40.08 -6.70 -4.13
C CYS A 621 -40.97 -6.12 -5.23
N PHE A 622 -40.82 -6.56 -6.48
CA PHE A 622 -41.64 -6.08 -7.61
C PHE A 622 -43.14 -6.34 -7.41
N GLN A 623 -43.50 -7.34 -6.59
CA GLN A 623 -44.89 -7.67 -6.27
C GLN A 623 -45.59 -6.56 -5.47
N HIS A 624 -44.86 -5.63 -4.86
CA HIS A 624 -45.44 -4.46 -4.21
C HIS A 624 -46.12 -3.50 -5.20
N GLU A 625 -45.73 -3.53 -6.48
CA GLU A 625 -46.33 -2.72 -7.54
C GLU A 625 -47.14 -3.56 -8.55
N ASN A 626 -47.35 -4.86 -8.28
CA ASN A 626 -48.09 -5.79 -9.16
C ASN A 626 -47.59 -5.80 -10.62
N ILE A 627 -46.29 -5.61 -10.82
CA ILE A 627 -45.66 -5.77 -12.14
C ILE A 627 -45.28 -7.23 -12.40
N GLN A 628 -45.17 -7.61 -13.67
CA GLN A 628 -44.68 -8.89 -14.17
C GLN A 628 -43.49 -8.64 -15.11
N PRO A 629 -42.24 -8.64 -14.59
CA PRO A 629 -41.04 -8.46 -15.41
C PRO A 629 -40.76 -9.68 -16.30
N ASP A 630 -39.97 -9.49 -17.36
CA ASP A 630 -39.61 -10.58 -18.29
C ASP A 630 -38.53 -11.50 -17.72
N ILE A 631 -37.62 -10.93 -16.91
CA ILE A 631 -36.51 -11.65 -16.27
C ILE A 631 -36.33 -11.13 -14.84
N VAL A 632 -36.12 -12.04 -13.89
CA VAL A 632 -35.81 -11.71 -12.49
C VAL A 632 -34.54 -12.43 -12.04
N THR A 633 -33.64 -11.73 -11.35
CA THR A 633 -32.45 -12.35 -10.75
C THR A 633 -32.53 -12.34 -9.23
N ILE A 634 -32.18 -13.46 -8.59
CA ILE A 634 -32.10 -13.57 -7.13
C ILE A 634 -30.82 -14.31 -6.71
N ALA A 635 -30.26 -13.98 -5.54
CA ALA A 635 -29.14 -14.73 -4.98
C ALA A 635 -29.00 -14.56 -3.46
N LYS A 636 -28.70 -13.35 -2.96
CA LYS A 636 -28.42 -13.15 -1.53
C LYS A 636 -29.66 -13.53 -0.72
N GLY A 637 -29.44 -14.37 0.29
CA GLY A 637 -30.50 -14.88 1.15
C GLY A 637 -31.13 -16.18 0.68
N LEU A 638 -31.05 -16.54 -0.61
CA LEU A 638 -31.75 -17.70 -1.19
C LEU A 638 -31.40 -19.02 -0.50
N ALA A 639 -30.12 -19.24 -0.14
CA ALA A 639 -29.66 -20.44 0.56
C ALA A 639 -28.91 -20.13 1.87
N ASN A 640 -29.28 -19.04 2.56
CA ASN A 640 -28.77 -18.69 3.89
C ASN A 640 -27.23 -18.81 4.06
N GLY A 641 -26.46 -18.23 3.14
CA GLY A 641 -24.99 -18.22 3.16
C GLY A 641 -24.32 -19.27 2.28
N ILE A 642 -25.06 -20.25 1.74
CA ILE A 642 -24.53 -21.17 0.72
C ILE A 642 -24.58 -20.50 -0.67
N PRO A 643 -23.51 -20.58 -1.49
CA PRO A 643 -23.49 -19.95 -2.82
C PRO A 643 -24.56 -20.48 -3.76
N ILE A 644 -25.46 -19.60 -4.21
CA ILE A 644 -26.44 -19.87 -5.26
C ILE A 644 -26.92 -18.54 -5.86
N GLY A 645 -27.14 -18.54 -7.18
CA GLY A 645 -27.89 -17.51 -7.89
C GLY A 645 -28.96 -18.17 -8.76
N ALA A 646 -30.03 -17.45 -9.07
CA ALA A 646 -31.06 -17.91 -9.99
C ALA A 646 -31.52 -16.78 -10.93
N THR A 647 -31.82 -17.16 -12.16
CA THR A 647 -32.42 -16.30 -13.19
C THR A 647 -33.74 -16.92 -13.59
N LEU A 648 -34.83 -16.21 -13.31
CA LEU A 648 -36.20 -16.61 -13.61
C LEU A 648 -36.66 -15.86 -14.86
N SER A 649 -37.32 -16.54 -15.80
CA SER A 649 -37.80 -15.91 -17.03
C SER A 649 -38.89 -16.74 -17.71
N ASP A 650 -39.69 -16.11 -18.57
CA ASP A 650 -40.53 -16.81 -19.55
C ASP A 650 -39.76 -17.19 -20.83
N LEU A 651 -38.52 -16.72 -20.96
CA LEU A 651 -37.59 -17.01 -22.04
C LEU A 651 -36.62 -18.12 -21.63
N ASP A 652 -36.08 -18.86 -22.60
CA ASP A 652 -35.14 -19.97 -22.35
C ASP A 652 -33.97 -19.99 -23.36
N PHE A 653 -32.90 -20.70 -23.01
CA PHE A 653 -31.78 -21.02 -23.89
C PHE A 653 -32.01 -22.34 -24.63
N ASP A 654 -31.34 -22.52 -25.77
CA ASP A 654 -31.27 -23.82 -26.42
C ASP A 654 -30.20 -24.69 -25.74
N ILE A 655 -30.36 -26.01 -25.89
CA ILE A 655 -29.47 -26.99 -25.26
C ILE A 655 -28.01 -26.70 -25.60
N GLY A 656 -27.19 -26.47 -24.57
CA GLY A 656 -25.75 -26.30 -24.68
C GLY A 656 -25.26 -24.90 -25.05
N GLU A 657 -26.14 -23.89 -25.05
CA GLU A 657 -25.75 -22.49 -25.27
C GLU A 657 -25.20 -21.81 -24.02
N HIS A 658 -25.78 -22.11 -22.85
CA HIS A 658 -25.40 -21.53 -21.57
C HIS A 658 -25.33 -22.61 -20.49
N GLY A 659 -24.53 -22.37 -19.44
CA GLY A 659 -24.32 -23.35 -18.37
C GLY A 659 -23.53 -22.80 -17.20
N SER A 660 -23.56 -23.54 -16.09
CA SER A 660 -22.76 -23.26 -14.89
C SER A 660 -22.18 -24.57 -14.36
N THR A 661 -20.91 -24.54 -13.92
CA THR A 661 -20.19 -25.74 -13.47
C THR A 661 -20.73 -26.25 -12.13
N PHE A 662 -20.86 -25.36 -11.14
CA PHE A 662 -21.36 -25.70 -9.81
C PHE A 662 -22.79 -25.19 -9.57
N GLY A 663 -23.34 -24.42 -10.51
CA GLY A 663 -24.65 -23.78 -10.38
C GLY A 663 -25.76 -24.82 -10.27
N GLY A 664 -26.64 -24.63 -9.29
CA GLY A 664 -27.78 -25.51 -9.06
C GLY A 664 -27.45 -26.88 -8.46
N ASN A 665 -26.28 -27.04 -7.82
CA ASN A 665 -25.94 -28.28 -7.11
C ASN A 665 -26.98 -28.68 -6.04
N GLN A 666 -27.06 -29.98 -5.76
CA GLN A 666 -28.06 -30.60 -4.88
C GLN A 666 -28.06 -29.97 -3.48
N LEU A 667 -26.87 -29.76 -2.89
CA LEU A 667 -26.75 -29.16 -1.56
C LEU A 667 -27.37 -27.76 -1.51
N SER A 668 -26.97 -26.91 -2.45
CA SER A 668 -27.44 -25.52 -2.49
C SER A 668 -28.93 -25.44 -2.76
N CYS A 669 -29.45 -26.28 -3.68
CA CYS A 669 -30.88 -26.33 -3.98
C CYS A 669 -31.72 -26.85 -2.80
N GLN A 670 -31.24 -27.88 -2.10
CA GLN A 670 -31.95 -28.42 -0.93
C GLN A 670 -31.98 -27.43 0.23
N VAL A 671 -30.87 -26.71 0.47
CA VAL A 671 -30.82 -25.64 1.48
C VAL A 671 -31.72 -24.47 1.09
N ALA A 672 -31.73 -24.10 -0.19
CA ALA A 672 -32.60 -23.04 -0.70
C ALA A 672 -34.08 -23.37 -0.52
N LEU A 673 -34.51 -24.60 -0.83
CA LEU A 673 -35.89 -25.05 -0.59
C LEU A 673 -36.32 -24.81 0.86
N LYS A 674 -35.49 -25.21 1.82
CA LYS A 674 -35.79 -25.00 3.25
C LYS A 674 -35.74 -23.54 3.67
N THR A 675 -34.87 -22.75 3.04
CA THR A 675 -34.81 -21.32 3.29
C THR A 675 -36.08 -20.60 2.78
N VAL A 676 -36.53 -20.95 1.57
CA VAL A 676 -37.77 -20.44 0.95
C VAL A 676 -38.99 -20.80 1.80
N GLU A 677 -39.11 -22.06 2.25
CA GLU A 677 -40.19 -22.49 3.15
C GLU A 677 -40.25 -21.65 4.44
N ILE A 678 -39.10 -21.33 5.04
CA ILE A 678 -39.04 -20.45 6.23
C ILE A 678 -39.50 -19.04 5.86
N MET A 679 -39.04 -18.48 4.75
CA MET A 679 -39.37 -17.12 4.32
C MET A 679 -40.86 -16.94 4.07
N GLU A 680 -41.48 -17.83 3.30
CA GLU A 680 -42.91 -17.77 2.97
C GLU A 680 -43.80 -17.73 4.21
N ASN A 681 -43.46 -18.56 5.20
CA ASN A 681 -44.20 -18.63 6.47
C ASN A 681 -44.06 -17.36 7.33
N ASN A 682 -43.11 -16.46 7.02
CA ASN A 682 -42.77 -15.30 7.84
C ASN A 682 -42.93 -13.94 7.13
N LEU A 683 -43.38 -13.89 5.86
CA LEU A 683 -43.45 -12.64 5.07
C LEU A 683 -44.20 -11.50 5.78
N LYS A 684 -45.41 -11.78 6.30
CA LYS A 684 -46.21 -10.79 7.05
C LYS A 684 -45.50 -10.30 8.32
N GLU A 685 -44.75 -11.17 8.97
CA GLU A 685 -44.02 -10.83 10.19
C GLU A 685 -42.78 -10.00 9.88
N ILE A 686 -42.11 -10.25 8.76
CA ILE A 686 -40.99 -9.43 8.25
C ILE A 686 -41.46 -8.00 7.97
N GLU A 687 -42.63 -7.84 7.36
CA GLU A 687 -43.24 -6.53 7.11
C GLU A 687 -43.48 -5.76 8.42
N LYS A 688 -44.18 -6.38 9.39
CA LYS A 688 -44.45 -5.79 10.71
C LYS A 688 -43.19 -5.41 11.49
N LYS A 689 -42.18 -6.30 11.49
CA LYS A 689 -40.88 -6.02 12.15
C LYS A 689 -40.15 -4.88 11.46
N GLY A 690 -40.22 -4.81 10.14
CA GLY A 690 -39.71 -3.70 9.34
C GLY A 690 -40.32 -2.37 9.74
N GLU A 691 -41.65 -2.29 9.77
CA GLU A 691 -42.39 -1.09 10.20
C GLU A 691 -42.05 -0.69 11.64
N TYR A 692 -41.99 -1.66 12.54
CA TYR A 692 -41.62 -1.45 13.94
C TYR A 692 -40.22 -0.85 14.08
N MET A 693 -39.24 -1.43 13.37
CA MET A 693 -37.86 -0.97 13.40
C MET A 693 -37.69 0.40 12.72
N GLN A 694 -38.37 0.64 11.60
CA GLN A 694 -38.40 1.93 10.91
C GLN A 694 -38.86 3.06 11.84
N LYS A 695 -40.01 2.86 12.50
CA LYS A 695 -40.58 3.85 13.42
C LYS A 695 -39.65 4.17 14.60
N LYS A 696 -38.95 3.16 15.14
CA LYS A 696 -38.08 3.34 16.31
C LYS A 696 -36.73 3.98 16.01
N LEU A 697 -36.22 3.82 14.78
CA LEU A 697 -34.91 4.35 14.37
C LEU A 697 -35.00 5.62 13.51
N ASP A 698 -36.21 6.07 13.15
CA ASP A 698 -36.41 7.04 12.07
C ASP A 698 -35.67 6.60 10.78
N ALA A 699 -35.80 5.31 10.47
CA ALA A 699 -35.17 4.68 9.32
C ALA A 699 -36.12 4.67 8.12
N TYR A 700 -35.55 4.62 6.93
CA TYR A 700 -36.26 4.49 5.66
C TYR A 700 -35.91 3.17 4.97
N GLY A 701 -36.78 2.71 4.08
CA GLY A 701 -36.61 1.45 3.35
C GLY A 701 -37.90 0.64 3.29
N LYS A 702 -37.79 -0.68 3.11
CA LYS A 702 -38.95 -1.58 3.04
C LYS A 702 -38.63 -2.94 3.66
N GLY A 703 -39.58 -3.48 4.43
CA GLY A 703 -39.37 -4.71 5.22
C GLY A 703 -38.14 -4.58 6.14
N LEU A 704 -37.26 -5.58 6.11
CA LEU A 704 -36.00 -5.59 6.87
C LEU A 704 -34.79 -5.20 6.00
N MET A 705 -35.00 -4.39 4.96
CA MET A 705 -33.96 -3.68 4.21
C MET A 705 -34.10 -2.20 4.47
N LEU A 706 -33.36 -1.73 5.48
CA LEU A 706 -33.54 -0.41 6.08
C LEU A 706 -32.22 0.38 6.11
N ALA A 707 -32.32 1.71 6.17
CA ALA A 707 -31.19 2.58 6.43
C ALA A 707 -31.58 3.80 7.26
N PHE A 708 -30.61 4.36 7.97
CA PHE A 708 -30.75 5.64 8.67
C PHE A 708 -29.48 6.48 8.50
N LYS A 709 -29.59 7.79 8.72
CA LYS A 709 -28.47 8.72 8.61
C LYS A 709 -27.77 8.90 9.95
N LEU A 710 -26.44 9.00 9.90
CA LEU A 710 -25.64 9.36 11.05
C LEU A 710 -25.71 10.87 11.30
N ASN A 711 -25.87 11.25 12.57
CA ASN A 711 -25.87 12.65 13.01
C ASN A 711 -24.45 13.20 13.20
N LYS A 712 -23.47 12.29 13.35
CA LYS A 712 -22.05 12.61 13.50
C LYS A 712 -21.17 11.53 12.86
N PRO A 713 -19.89 11.82 12.55
CA PRO A 713 -18.99 10.82 11.98
C PRO A 713 -18.79 9.64 12.93
N LEU A 714 -19.29 8.46 12.55
CA LEU A 714 -19.09 7.20 13.25
C LEU A 714 -18.55 6.15 12.28
N THR A 715 -17.78 5.21 12.80
CA THR A 715 -17.18 4.10 12.06
C THR A 715 -17.82 2.77 12.46
N THR A 716 -17.64 1.73 11.65
CA THR A 716 -18.08 0.37 12.00
C THR A 716 -17.47 -0.13 13.32
N LYS A 717 -16.28 0.36 13.69
CA LYS A 717 -15.63 0.07 14.98
C LYS A 717 -16.43 0.62 16.17
N ASP A 718 -17.05 1.78 16.03
CA ASP A 718 -17.81 2.41 17.10
C ASP A 718 -19.07 1.60 17.42
N PHE A 719 -19.73 1.08 16.37
CA PHE A 719 -20.83 0.12 16.51
C PHE A 719 -20.36 -1.22 17.08
N ALA A 720 -19.22 -1.75 16.61
CA ALA A 720 -18.66 -3.01 17.12
C ALA A 720 -18.33 -2.92 18.62
N LYS A 721 -17.80 -1.81 19.11
CA LYS A 721 -17.57 -1.58 20.56
C LYS A 721 -18.84 -1.62 21.39
N LYS A 722 -20.00 -1.33 20.80
CA LYS A 722 -21.33 -1.50 21.43
C LYS A 722 -21.94 -2.87 21.19
N GLY A 723 -21.23 -3.79 20.52
CA GLY A 723 -21.70 -5.14 20.21
C GLY A 723 -22.73 -5.16 19.07
N LEU A 724 -22.59 -4.28 18.08
CA LEU A 724 -23.40 -4.25 16.85
C LEU A 724 -22.51 -4.39 15.62
N LEU A 725 -22.88 -5.24 14.66
CA LEU A 725 -22.29 -5.23 13.32
C LEU A 725 -23.22 -4.51 12.35
N VAL A 726 -22.69 -3.48 11.69
CA VAL A 726 -23.44 -2.65 10.74
C VAL A 726 -22.61 -2.39 9.49
N ASN A 727 -23.26 -1.96 8.40
CA ASN A 727 -22.60 -1.53 7.18
C ASN A 727 -22.78 -0.03 6.99
N ILE A 728 -21.67 0.73 6.89
CA ILE A 728 -21.71 2.18 6.65
C ILE A 728 -21.39 2.47 5.18
N ILE A 729 -22.25 3.22 4.52
CA ILE A 729 -22.14 3.66 3.14
C ILE A 729 -21.82 5.16 3.15
N ASP A 730 -20.82 5.57 2.35
CA ASP A 730 -20.36 6.95 2.19
C ASP A 730 -20.11 7.72 3.51
N ASN A 731 -19.69 7.00 4.56
CA ASN A 731 -19.44 7.53 5.91
C ASN A 731 -20.64 8.25 6.57
N LYS A 732 -21.86 8.06 6.05
CA LYS A 732 -23.06 8.82 6.47
C LYS A 732 -24.30 7.98 6.66
N ILE A 733 -24.43 6.87 5.95
CA ILE A 733 -25.65 6.06 5.93
C ILE A 733 -25.34 4.70 6.55
N VAL A 734 -26.09 4.32 7.58
CA VAL A 734 -26.02 2.97 8.13
C VAL A 734 -27.09 2.13 7.45
N ARG A 735 -26.66 1.11 6.71
CA ARG A 735 -27.52 0.11 6.09
C ARG A 735 -27.68 -1.09 7.01
N LEU A 736 -28.93 -1.50 7.22
CA LEU A 736 -29.35 -2.61 8.06
C LEU A 736 -30.01 -3.70 7.21
N LEU A 737 -29.49 -4.91 7.34
CA LEU A 737 -29.92 -6.15 6.67
C LEU A 737 -29.95 -7.31 7.69
N PRO A 738 -30.61 -7.16 8.86
CA PRO A 738 -30.61 -8.18 9.90
C PRO A 738 -31.21 -9.50 9.40
N PRO A 739 -30.97 -10.65 10.03
CA PRO A 739 -31.73 -11.86 9.75
C PRO A 739 -33.25 -11.60 9.78
N LEU A 740 -33.99 -12.19 8.83
CA LEU A 740 -35.44 -12.10 8.73
C LEU A 740 -36.16 -12.67 9.98
N THR A 741 -35.46 -13.54 10.70
CA THR A 741 -35.89 -14.15 11.95
C THR A 741 -35.62 -13.28 13.19
N ILE A 742 -35.03 -12.07 13.04
CA ILE A 742 -34.75 -11.16 14.17
C ILE A 742 -36.01 -10.92 15.01
N SER A 743 -35.87 -10.95 16.32
CA SER A 743 -36.96 -10.75 17.28
C SER A 743 -37.18 -9.27 17.63
N TYR A 744 -38.37 -8.92 18.13
CA TYR A 744 -38.64 -7.55 18.60
C TYR A 744 -37.69 -7.12 19.72
N THR A 745 -37.28 -8.05 20.61
CA THR A 745 -36.33 -7.76 21.70
C THR A 745 -34.91 -7.48 21.17
N GLU A 746 -34.49 -8.18 20.13
CA GLU A 746 -33.23 -7.89 19.43
C GLU A 746 -33.31 -6.55 18.68
N ILE A 747 -34.44 -6.23 18.05
CA ILE A 747 -34.68 -4.91 17.44
C ILE A 747 -34.58 -3.81 18.51
N ASP A 748 -35.25 -3.97 19.65
CA ASP A 748 -35.20 -3.00 20.75
C ASP A 748 -33.78 -2.82 21.31
N THR A 749 -33.01 -3.90 21.37
CA THR A 749 -31.59 -3.86 21.75
C THR A 749 -30.77 -3.06 20.75
N ALA A 750 -31.00 -3.26 19.44
CA ALA A 750 -30.35 -2.49 18.38
C ALA A 750 -30.70 -1.01 18.48
N VAL A 751 -31.99 -0.68 18.59
CA VAL A 751 -32.50 0.71 18.70
C VAL A 751 -31.83 1.43 19.86
N LYS A 752 -31.83 0.83 21.05
CA LYS A 752 -31.23 1.43 22.24
C LYS A 752 -29.75 1.74 22.03
N LYS A 753 -28.98 0.75 21.56
CA LYS A 753 -27.52 0.89 21.36
C LYS A 753 -27.17 1.88 20.26
N ILE A 754 -27.95 1.92 19.18
CA ILE A 754 -27.81 2.91 18.10
C ILE A 754 -28.12 4.31 18.63
N GLY A 755 -29.19 4.48 19.41
CA GLY A 755 -29.55 5.76 20.02
C GLY A 755 -28.45 6.30 20.94
N GLU A 756 -27.85 5.46 21.79
CA GLU A 756 -26.70 5.84 22.64
C GLU A 756 -25.49 6.33 21.83
N LEU A 757 -25.27 5.79 20.63
CA LEU A 757 -24.15 6.15 19.77
C LEU A 757 -24.45 7.39 18.92
N ASN A 758 -25.64 7.49 18.34
CA ASN A 758 -26.00 8.46 17.31
C ASN A 758 -26.85 9.65 17.84
N ALA A 759 -26.94 9.80 19.17
CA ALA A 759 -27.48 11.00 19.81
C ALA A 759 -26.65 12.25 19.49
#